data_AF-A0A161PEN5-F1
#
_entry.id   AF-A0A161PEN5-F1
#
_cell.length_a   1.000
_cell.length_b   1.000
_cell.length_c   1.000
_cell.angle_alpha   90.00
_cell.angle_beta   90.00
_cell.angle_gamma   90.00
#
_symmetry.space_group_name_H-M   'P 1'
#
loop_
_entity.id
_entity.type
_entity.pdbx_description
1 polymer ?
#
loop_
_entity_poly.entity_id
_entity_poly.type
_entity_poly.pdbx_seq_one_letter_code
_entity_poly.pdbx_strand_id
1 'polypeptide(L)'
;MLNRRSTFNQNLKNRKGQVALFVALIFQILFLFFAMVINVGLLVHHKINLQNSVDLAAYYAASRQAENMNAIAHMNYQIRQSWKLLAWRYRMLGSAGEWNYHPYDKTTRQLKSGMLDDIVNTTNSIAQNYQIAPAFCITYIPFKPMPPGENTCRNMATGRATRLWDAPGVIAFHQAFSRQIDRASDVLKRNAIERCKYFGSYNYLMLAKFVVGYNLDQNNRMEAIKHLSRATSGTKSDFYDIDGQSVKTGVEKTLANNLTAANRSTVRMDMFNSLGTGDCNAEGLADGAPAKWLTPIRIYPGFRYIDTQCGNNNAINIIAKEHSNNPYSFPHHKSETEMSSSIDKMAQWIGYRTDLNDNFNFSIGVEKNPWCMAYTGVSATTQPKIPFSPLGAITLKARAFYKPFGGRVGPWYYKNWNRGSRWSEGNPNDKTDPNMAPRVTDTSALSTISESAEGTENRAANYSRFIGDKFGLKTYKMLGYYGKAIYELDSGWRNGTAPSDDSSGNSPYEGVDAPNFAHWDDLPFDFINRGGSGDVMAFDRAANRPSPMRILEMAAILPDTFDTAYYSIEPDFYHNYFLRLKNGFFAGPGSAFTSNQDLRPDLGYRRGYRQGAYDYEKFGVKDQFQVINDPGDLVNTKGLVKEQFTFTLSDWKHLLTSWAPVGLNNYSLDTNKFGKCTDLPKGADNNAPNPPTPGNCVMGGTTGYAVKMVSSDYLRSADLKLGGEASGAGPLLNPPPPDDEF
;
A
#
# COMPACT_ATOMS: atom_id res chain seq x y z
N MET A 1 93.81 69.48 27.62
CA MET A 1 92.44 69.12 28.06
C MET A 1 91.46 70.07 27.39
N LEU A 2 90.58 69.59 26.51
CA LEU A 2 89.20 70.09 26.32
C LEU A 2 88.48 69.31 25.20
N ASN A 3 87.22 68.98 25.49
CA ASN A 3 86.10 68.74 24.57
C ASN A 3 86.02 67.49 23.67
N ARG A 4 86.07 66.29 24.28
CA ARG A 4 85.37 65.10 23.73
C ARG A 4 84.04 64.75 24.42
N ARG A 5 83.62 65.52 25.44
CA ARG A 5 82.38 65.27 26.21
C ARG A 5 81.12 65.99 25.68
N SER A 6 81.23 66.96 24.75
CA SER A 6 80.05 67.74 24.30
C SER A 6 79.24 67.10 23.16
N THR A 7 79.86 66.26 22.32
CA THR A 7 79.18 65.61 21.19
C THR A 7 78.22 64.49 21.60
N PHE A 8 78.49 63.78 22.70
CA PHE A 8 77.58 62.74 23.20
C PHE A 8 76.32 63.34 23.87
N ASN A 9 76.47 64.43 24.61
CA ASN A 9 75.34 65.14 25.26
C ASN A 9 74.47 65.94 24.27
N GLN A 10 75.00 66.36 23.11
CA GLN A 10 74.20 66.95 22.03
C GLN A 10 73.40 65.89 21.25
N ASN A 11 73.93 64.67 21.08
CA ASN A 11 73.17 63.57 20.46
C ASN A 11 72.04 63.03 21.37
N LEU A 12 72.18 63.10 22.69
CA LEU A 12 71.13 62.77 23.66
C LEU A 12 69.96 63.76 23.70
N LYS A 13 70.13 64.99 23.16
CA LYS A 13 69.08 66.02 23.09
C LYS A 13 68.41 66.12 21.71
N ASN A 14 68.77 65.27 20.75
CA ASN A 14 68.18 65.28 19.43
C ASN A 14 66.80 64.61 19.44
N ARG A 15 65.74 65.42 19.64
CA ARG A 15 64.32 64.97 19.61
C ARG A 15 63.79 64.68 18.19
N LYS A 16 64.58 64.94 17.14
CA LYS A 16 64.24 64.62 15.75
C LYS A 16 64.35 63.10 15.54
N GLY A 17 63.22 62.39 15.65
CA GLY A 17 63.13 60.94 15.42
C GLY A 17 62.25 60.18 16.43
N GLN A 18 61.96 60.76 17.59
CA GLN A 18 61.08 60.13 18.59
C GLN A 18 59.64 59.96 18.08
N VAL A 19 59.14 60.94 17.32
CA VAL A 19 57.83 60.84 16.65
C VAL A 19 57.83 59.71 15.61
N ALA A 20 58.93 59.50 14.88
CA ALA A 20 59.02 58.42 13.90
C ALA A 20 59.01 57.03 14.57
N LEU A 21 59.68 56.87 15.71
CA LEU A 21 59.62 55.63 16.52
C LEU A 21 58.20 55.38 17.05
N PHE A 22 57.52 56.42 17.53
CA PHE A 22 56.17 56.31 18.06
C PHE A 22 55.15 55.98 16.96
N VAL A 23 55.27 56.63 15.79
CA VAL A 23 54.46 56.35 14.60
C VAL A 23 54.72 54.93 14.09
N ALA A 24 55.97 54.46 14.05
CA ALA A 24 56.30 53.10 13.65
C ALA A 24 55.67 52.05 14.58
N LEU A 25 55.71 52.27 15.90
CA LEU A 25 55.07 51.40 16.89
C LEU A 25 53.54 51.38 16.74
N ILE A 26 52.90 52.54 16.57
CA ILE A 26 51.46 52.63 16.37
C ILE A 26 51.06 51.94 15.05
N PHE A 27 51.79 52.17 13.96
CA PHE A 27 51.52 51.50 12.69
C PHE A 27 51.63 49.98 12.80
N GLN A 28 52.61 49.47 13.55
CA GLN A 28 52.78 48.04 13.74
C GLN A 28 51.65 47.43 14.58
N ILE A 29 51.18 48.14 15.61
CA ILE A 29 50.01 47.73 16.40
C ILE A 29 48.73 47.76 15.55
N LEU A 30 48.51 48.83 14.78
CA LEU A 30 47.36 48.94 13.87
C LEU A 30 47.38 47.85 12.80
N PHE A 31 48.55 47.53 12.26
CA PHE A 31 48.71 46.45 11.29
C PHE A 31 48.38 45.07 11.89
N LEU A 32 48.80 44.80 13.13
CA LEU A 32 48.43 43.57 13.84
C LEU A 32 46.91 43.47 14.06
N PHE A 33 46.25 44.56 14.46
CA PHE A 33 44.80 44.58 14.58
C PHE A 33 44.10 44.37 13.24
N PHE A 34 44.59 45.00 12.17
CA PHE A 34 44.06 44.82 10.82
C PHE A 34 44.19 43.37 10.34
N ALA A 35 45.37 42.76 10.51
CA ALA A 35 45.62 41.36 10.17
C ALA A 35 44.73 40.40 10.99
N MET A 36 44.53 40.69 12.29
CA MET A 36 43.64 39.92 13.16
C MET A 36 42.18 39.99 12.67
N VAL A 37 41.66 41.17 12.34
CA VAL A 37 40.28 41.34 11.85
C VAL A 37 40.07 40.58 10.54
N ILE A 38 41.04 40.62 9.62
CA ILE A 38 40.98 39.85 8.37
C ILE A 38 40.95 38.34 8.66
N ASN A 39 41.84 37.85 9.54
CA ASN A 39 41.88 36.43 9.89
C ASN A 39 40.56 35.96 10.50
N VAL A 40 39.97 36.73 11.42
CA VAL A 40 38.67 36.41 12.04
C VAL A 40 37.57 36.43 10.98
N GLY A 41 37.56 37.44 10.10
CA GLY A 41 36.59 37.52 9.00
C GLY A 41 36.66 36.32 8.06
N LEU A 42 37.86 35.93 7.63
CA LEU A 42 38.07 34.74 6.80
C LEU A 42 37.68 33.45 7.53
N LEU A 43 38.03 33.32 8.81
CA LEU A 43 37.68 32.14 9.61
C LEU A 43 36.16 31.98 9.73
N VAL A 44 35.45 33.06 10.08
CA VAL A 44 33.98 33.07 10.17
C VAL A 44 33.36 32.74 8.82
N HIS A 45 33.85 33.35 7.74
CA HIS A 45 33.37 33.06 6.38
C HIS A 45 33.58 31.59 5.99
N HIS A 46 34.77 31.02 6.22
CA HIS A 46 35.05 29.62 5.93
C HIS A 46 34.21 28.67 6.79
N LYS A 47 33.95 29.03 8.06
CA LYS A 47 33.09 28.26 8.97
C LYS A 47 31.63 28.26 8.51
N ILE A 48 31.08 29.42 8.14
CA ILE A 48 29.71 29.53 7.62
C ILE A 48 29.57 28.77 6.31
N ASN A 49 30.53 28.93 5.39
CA ASN A 49 30.53 28.19 4.12
C ASN A 49 30.58 26.67 4.34
N LEU A 50 31.42 26.19 5.25
CA LEU A 50 31.49 24.77 5.60
C LEU A 50 30.16 24.27 6.17
N GLN A 51 29.55 25.02 7.10
CA GLN A 51 28.27 24.65 7.71
C GLN A 51 27.15 24.58 6.68
N ASN A 52 26.97 25.62 5.85
CA ASN A 52 25.96 25.64 4.80
C ASN A 52 26.14 24.49 3.79
N SER A 53 27.39 24.16 3.45
CA SER A 53 27.68 23.06 2.53
C SER A 53 27.33 21.70 3.15
N VAL A 54 27.62 21.50 4.43
CA VAL A 54 27.26 20.29 5.17
C VAL A 54 25.74 20.18 5.36
N ASP A 55 25.05 21.30 5.62
CA ASP A 55 23.59 21.33 5.73
C ASP A 55 22.91 20.90 4.42
N LEU A 56 23.38 21.42 3.27
CA LEU A 56 22.87 21.01 1.95
C LEU A 56 23.16 19.54 1.64
N ALA A 57 24.36 19.07 1.98
CA ALA A 57 24.75 17.67 1.81
C ALA A 57 23.88 16.71 2.66
N ALA A 58 23.63 17.05 3.92
CA ALA A 58 22.76 16.27 4.80
C ALA A 58 21.29 16.32 4.37
N TYR A 59 20.82 17.48 3.90
CA TYR A 59 19.49 17.63 3.32
C TYR A 59 19.31 16.75 2.07
N TYR A 60 20.30 16.73 1.17
CA TYR A 60 20.29 15.86 0.00
C TYR A 60 20.16 14.38 0.40
N ALA A 61 20.98 13.90 1.32
CA ALA A 61 20.89 12.52 1.80
C ALA A 61 19.51 12.20 2.41
N ALA A 62 18.98 13.07 3.26
CA ALA A 62 17.66 12.86 3.86
C ALA A 62 16.54 12.91 2.81
N SER A 63 16.68 13.70 1.74
CA SER A 63 15.72 13.74 0.64
C SER A 63 15.67 12.43 -0.15
N ARG A 64 16.83 11.80 -0.42
CA ARG A 64 16.90 10.47 -1.05
C ARG A 64 16.35 9.38 -0.15
N GLN A 65 16.58 9.46 1.16
CA GLN A 65 15.98 8.54 2.12
C GLN A 65 14.44 8.70 2.18
N ALA A 66 13.93 9.94 2.18
CA ALA A 66 12.49 10.22 2.14
C ALA A 66 11.84 9.69 0.86
N GLU A 67 12.52 9.83 -0.28
CA GLU A 67 12.10 9.31 -1.57
C GLU A 67 11.94 7.77 -1.58
N ASN A 68 12.94 7.04 -1.06
CA ASN A 68 12.83 5.59 -0.89
C ASN A 68 11.65 5.21 0.01
N MET A 69 11.44 5.95 1.11
CA MET A 69 10.33 5.71 2.03
C MET A 69 8.96 6.01 1.41
N ASN A 70 8.86 6.98 0.50
CA ASN A 70 7.63 7.27 -0.25
C ASN A 70 7.27 6.14 -1.21
N ALA A 71 8.26 5.63 -1.94
CA ALA A 71 8.08 4.47 -2.79
C ALA A 71 7.61 3.25 -1.98
N ILE A 72 8.23 2.98 -0.82
CA ILE A 72 7.80 1.90 0.09
C ILE A 72 6.37 2.13 0.59
N ALA A 73 6.06 3.35 1.05
CA ALA A 73 4.73 3.69 1.57
C ALA A 73 3.62 3.45 0.54
N HIS A 74 3.86 3.85 -0.71
CA HIS A 74 2.90 3.66 -1.78
C HIS A 74 2.78 2.19 -2.22
N MET A 75 3.89 1.45 -2.31
CA MET A 75 3.83 -0.01 -2.56
C MET A 75 3.10 -0.75 -1.44
N ASN A 76 3.25 -0.30 -0.19
CA ASN A 76 2.54 -0.84 0.96
C ASN A 76 1.02 -0.56 0.86
N TYR A 77 0.65 0.65 0.43
CA TYR A 77 -0.74 0.98 0.11
C TYR A 77 -1.32 0.09 -0.99
N GLN A 78 -0.55 -0.21 -2.04
CA GLN A 78 -1.01 -1.10 -3.12
C GLN A 78 -1.28 -2.53 -2.63
N ILE A 79 -0.52 -3.04 -1.64
CA ILE A 79 -0.85 -4.32 -0.99
C ILE A 79 -2.21 -4.24 -0.29
N ARG A 80 -2.50 -3.12 0.40
CA ARG A 80 -3.82 -2.88 0.97
C ARG A 80 -4.91 -2.78 -0.11
N GLN A 81 -4.67 -2.13 -1.24
CA GLN A 81 -5.63 -2.10 -2.36
C GLN A 81 -5.95 -3.52 -2.86
N SER A 82 -4.94 -4.38 -3.00
CA SER A 82 -5.14 -5.77 -3.38
C SER A 82 -5.96 -6.54 -2.33
N TRP A 83 -5.77 -6.24 -1.04
CA TRP A 83 -6.59 -6.80 0.04
C TRP A 83 -8.05 -6.32 -0.05
N LYS A 84 -8.27 -5.01 -0.29
CA LYS A 84 -9.61 -4.44 -0.51
C LYS A 84 -10.31 -5.12 -1.68
N LEU A 85 -9.59 -5.36 -2.79
CA LEU A 85 -10.12 -6.06 -3.95
C LEU A 85 -10.54 -7.49 -3.61
N LEU A 86 -9.69 -8.26 -2.92
CA LEU A 86 -10.03 -9.63 -2.51
C LEU A 86 -11.23 -9.65 -1.55
N ALA A 87 -11.23 -8.79 -0.53
CA ALA A 87 -12.31 -8.69 0.44
C ALA A 87 -13.64 -8.31 -0.23
N TRP A 88 -13.61 -7.38 -1.19
CA TRP A 88 -14.77 -6.99 -1.97
C TRP A 88 -15.26 -8.12 -2.87
N ARG A 89 -14.37 -8.79 -3.63
CA ARG A 89 -14.75 -9.95 -4.47
C ARG A 89 -15.36 -11.07 -3.62
N TYR A 90 -14.79 -11.34 -2.46
CA TYR A 90 -15.30 -12.35 -1.54
C TYR A 90 -16.69 -11.98 -0.99
N ARG A 91 -16.84 -10.77 -0.44
CA ARG A 91 -18.06 -10.36 0.28
C ARG A 91 -19.17 -9.82 -0.59
N MET A 92 -18.88 -9.17 -1.71
CA MET A 92 -19.88 -8.52 -2.55
C MET A 92 -20.24 -9.39 -3.76
N LEU A 93 -19.25 -9.92 -4.48
CA LEU A 93 -19.54 -10.86 -5.58
C LEU A 93 -20.03 -12.20 -5.05
N GLY A 94 -19.32 -12.75 -4.06
CA GLY A 94 -19.63 -14.06 -3.50
C GLY A 94 -20.97 -14.14 -2.78
N SER A 95 -21.58 -13.01 -2.41
CA SER A 95 -22.87 -12.94 -1.72
C SER A 95 -24.01 -12.51 -2.64
N ALA A 96 -23.70 -11.97 -3.83
CA ALA A 96 -24.67 -11.42 -4.76
C ALA A 96 -25.73 -12.43 -5.18
N GLY A 97 -25.47 -13.74 -5.08
CA GLY A 97 -26.46 -14.79 -5.36
C GLY A 97 -27.63 -14.88 -4.37
N GLU A 98 -27.42 -14.53 -3.09
CA GLU A 98 -28.41 -14.72 -2.02
C GLU A 98 -29.70 -13.92 -2.27
N TRP A 99 -30.87 -14.55 -2.24
CA TRP A 99 -32.12 -13.90 -2.63
C TRP A 99 -32.92 -13.34 -1.45
N ASN A 100 -33.02 -14.11 -0.37
CA ASN A 100 -33.99 -13.82 0.69
C ASN A 100 -33.42 -12.86 1.73
N TYR A 101 -32.16 -13.09 2.13
CA TYR A 101 -31.50 -12.35 3.21
C TYR A 101 -30.60 -11.22 2.69
N HIS A 102 -30.55 -11.02 1.38
CA HIS A 102 -29.81 -9.92 0.77
C HIS A 102 -30.58 -8.58 0.93
N PRO A 103 -29.91 -7.46 1.24
CA PRO A 103 -30.56 -6.15 1.46
C PRO A 103 -31.18 -5.54 0.21
N TYR A 104 -30.62 -5.85 -0.96
CA TYR A 104 -31.26 -5.55 -2.24
C TYR A 104 -32.29 -6.62 -2.58
N ASP A 105 -33.56 -6.21 -2.68
CA ASP A 105 -34.64 -7.08 -3.14
C ASP A 105 -34.63 -7.12 -4.67
N LYS A 106 -34.26 -8.27 -5.20
CA LYS A 106 -34.13 -8.53 -6.64
C LYS A 106 -35.49 -8.62 -7.34
N THR A 107 -36.56 -8.88 -6.59
CA THR A 107 -37.92 -8.97 -7.12
C THR A 107 -38.48 -7.59 -7.39
N THR A 108 -38.37 -6.69 -6.40
CA THR A 108 -38.89 -5.32 -6.47
C THR A 108 -37.86 -4.33 -7.03
N ARG A 109 -36.59 -4.73 -7.12
CA ARG A 109 -35.43 -3.89 -7.47
C ARG A 109 -35.27 -2.68 -6.57
N GLN A 110 -35.65 -2.84 -5.30
CA GLN A 110 -35.52 -1.80 -4.28
C GLN A 110 -34.58 -2.27 -3.17
N LEU A 111 -33.94 -1.32 -2.52
CA LEU A 111 -33.24 -1.58 -1.27
C LEU A 111 -34.27 -1.72 -0.17
N LYS A 112 -34.15 -2.77 0.66
CA LYS A 112 -35.01 -2.98 1.81
C LYS A 112 -34.73 -1.89 2.85
N SER A 113 -35.62 -0.89 2.92
CA SER A 113 -35.45 0.32 3.74
C SER A 113 -35.18 0.03 5.23
N GLY A 114 -35.79 -1.02 5.79
CA GLY A 114 -35.58 -1.44 7.19
C GLY A 114 -34.27 -2.18 7.47
N MET A 115 -33.41 -2.40 6.46
CA MET A 115 -32.11 -3.05 6.60
C MET A 115 -30.93 -2.11 6.32
N LEU A 116 -31.17 -0.84 5.97
CA LEU A 116 -30.11 0.08 5.55
C LEU A 116 -29.39 0.80 6.71
N ASP A 117 -29.81 0.57 7.95
CA ASP A 117 -29.06 1.05 9.12
C ASP A 117 -27.69 0.35 9.16
N ASP A 118 -26.62 1.09 9.49
CA ASP A 118 -25.25 0.59 9.48
C ASP A 118 -24.98 -0.54 10.49
N ILE A 119 -25.99 -0.93 11.27
CA ILE A 119 -25.89 -1.85 12.39
C ILE A 119 -26.31 -3.25 11.98
N VAL A 120 -25.46 -4.24 12.27
CA VAL A 120 -25.82 -5.67 12.30
C VAL A 120 -26.74 -5.92 13.52
N ASN A 121 -27.86 -5.21 13.63
CA ASN A 121 -28.82 -5.35 14.73
C ASN A 121 -30.06 -6.13 14.29
N THR A 122 -29.81 -7.26 13.64
CA THR A 122 -30.85 -8.22 13.31
C THR A 122 -30.95 -9.21 14.46
N THR A 123 -32.14 -9.35 15.06
CA THR A 123 -32.43 -10.44 16.01
C THR A 123 -32.43 -11.81 15.34
N ASN A 124 -32.41 -11.87 14.01
CA ASN A 124 -32.29 -13.09 13.23
C ASN A 124 -30.81 -13.53 13.13
N SER A 125 -30.48 -14.58 13.86
CA SER A 125 -29.13 -15.17 13.91
C SER A 125 -28.64 -15.68 12.55
N ILE A 126 -29.54 -16.08 11.64
CA ILE A 126 -29.19 -16.54 10.28
C ILE A 126 -28.66 -15.38 9.44
N ALA A 127 -29.37 -14.25 9.45
CA ALA A 127 -28.96 -13.04 8.75
C ALA A 127 -27.64 -12.50 9.32
N GLN A 128 -27.51 -12.50 10.65
CA GLN A 128 -26.28 -12.07 11.33
C GLN A 128 -25.06 -12.92 10.95
N ASN A 129 -25.19 -14.26 11.00
CA ASN A 129 -24.08 -15.17 10.65
C ASN A 129 -23.65 -15.01 9.19
N TYR A 130 -24.63 -14.85 8.30
CA TYR A 130 -24.37 -14.58 6.89
C TYR A 130 -23.62 -13.26 6.66
N GLN A 131 -23.94 -12.19 7.40
CA GLN A 131 -23.21 -10.92 7.29
C GLN A 131 -21.78 -11.01 7.84
N ILE A 132 -21.60 -11.67 8.99
CA ILE A 132 -20.28 -11.76 9.64
C ILE A 132 -19.31 -12.56 8.77
N ALA A 133 -19.73 -13.75 8.32
CA ALA A 133 -18.90 -14.67 7.56
C ALA A 133 -19.71 -15.31 6.41
N PRO A 134 -19.99 -14.56 5.32
CA PRO A 134 -20.68 -15.12 4.16
C PRO A 134 -19.84 -16.22 3.54
N ALA A 135 -20.49 -17.25 3.01
CA ALA A 135 -19.84 -18.20 2.12
C ALA A 135 -19.89 -17.66 0.68
N PHE A 136 -18.83 -17.89 -0.09
CA PHE A 136 -18.74 -17.48 -1.48
C PHE A 136 -19.56 -18.40 -2.40
N CYS A 137 -20.45 -17.82 -3.21
CA CYS A 137 -21.24 -18.54 -4.22
C CYS A 137 -21.58 -17.59 -5.37
N ILE A 138 -21.19 -17.98 -6.59
CA ILE A 138 -21.39 -17.17 -7.80
C ILE A 138 -22.18 -17.92 -8.88
N THR A 139 -22.54 -19.19 -8.64
CA THR A 139 -23.31 -20.03 -9.55
C THR A 139 -24.80 -19.70 -9.50
N TYR A 140 -25.15 -18.44 -9.75
CA TYR A 140 -26.52 -17.92 -9.85
C TYR A 140 -26.53 -16.58 -10.58
N ILE A 141 -27.69 -16.17 -11.10
CA ILE A 141 -27.87 -14.84 -11.72
C ILE A 141 -27.43 -13.73 -10.76
N PRO A 142 -26.75 -12.68 -11.24
CA PRO A 142 -26.63 -12.26 -12.63
C PRO A 142 -25.35 -12.74 -13.33
N PHE A 143 -24.59 -13.67 -12.73
CA PHE A 143 -23.33 -14.13 -13.33
C PHE A 143 -23.57 -15.03 -14.54
N LYS A 144 -22.75 -14.87 -15.59
CA LYS A 144 -22.86 -15.57 -16.87
C LYS A 144 -21.54 -16.25 -17.28
N PRO A 145 -21.61 -17.32 -18.10
CA PRO A 145 -22.81 -18.07 -18.45
C PRO A 145 -23.31 -18.91 -17.27
N MET A 146 -24.62 -19.07 -17.14
CA MET A 146 -25.26 -19.93 -16.13
C MET A 146 -26.35 -20.78 -16.78
N PRO A 147 -26.64 -21.99 -16.29
CA PRO A 147 -27.76 -22.77 -16.82
C PRO A 147 -29.11 -22.10 -16.51
N PRO A 148 -30.11 -22.21 -17.41
CA PRO A 148 -31.47 -21.76 -17.12
C PRO A 148 -32.07 -22.48 -15.91
N GLY A 149 -32.87 -21.77 -15.11
CA GLY A 149 -33.48 -22.27 -13.88
C GLY A 149 -32.53 -22.51 -12.70
N GLU A 150 -31.24 -22.17 -12.80
CA GLU A 150 -30.25 -22.39 -11.75
C GLU A 150 -30.60 -21.65 -10.45
N ASN A 151 -30.47 -22.29 -9.29
CA ASN A 151 -30.88 -21.73 -7.99
C ASN A 151 -29.99 -22.09 -6.79
N THR A 152 -28.82 -22.69 -7.01
CA THR A 152 -27.92 -23.18 -5.95
C THR A 152 -27.46 -22.06 -5.00
N CYS A 153 -27.15 -20.86 -5.50
CA CYS A 153 -26.79 -19.73 -4.62
C CYS A 153 -27.99 -18.90 -4.14
N ARG A 154 -29.23 -19.34 -4.36
CA ARG A 154 -30.42 -18.54 -4.00
C ARG A 154 -30.63 -18.45 -2.48
N ASN A 155 -30.32 -19.52 -1.75
CA ASN A 155 -30.64 -19.70 -0.33
C ASN A 155 -29.39 -19.94 0.55
N MET A 156 -28.27 -19.31 0.21
CA MET A 156 -26.98 -19.48 0.86
C MET A 156 -27.01 -19.23 2.38
N ALA A 157 -27.77 -18.24 2.83
CA ALA A 157 -27.83 -17.89 4.26
C ALA A 157 -28.42 -19.01 5.11
N THR A 158 -29.38 -19.77 4.57
CA THR A 158 -30.09 -20.83 5.30
C THR A 158 -29.53 -22.23 5.06
N GLY A 159 -28.67 -22.41 4.04
CA GLY A 159 -28.20 -23.73 3.62
C GLY A 159 -29.34 -24.69 3.23
N ARG A 160 -30.54 -24.18 2.92
CA ARG A 160 -31.70 -25.02 2.61
C ARG A 160 -31.44 -25.77 1.31
N ALA A 161 -31.64 -27.09 1.38
CA ALA A 161 -31.51 -27.95 0.21
C ALA A 161 -32.47 -27.51 -0.92
N THR A 162 -31.98 -27.50 -2.15
CA THR A 162 -32.83 -27.33 -3.32
C THR A 162 -33.55 -28.65 -3.57
N ARG A 163 -34.88 -28.66 -3.43
CA ARG A 163 -35.70 -29.82 -3.79
C ARG A 163 -35.74 -29.96 -5.31
N LEU A 164 -35.41 -31.16 -5.81
CA LEU A 164 -35.60 -31.48 -7.23
C LEU A 164 -37.09 -31.70 -7.48
N TRP A 165 -37.55 -31.42 -8.70
CA TRP A 165 -38.95 -31.59 -9.09
C TRP A 165 -39.42 -33.02 -8.85
N ASP A 166 -40.52 -33.21 -8.13
CA ASP A 166 -41.21 -34.50 -8.08
C ASP A 166 -42.23 -34.57 -9.23
N ALA A 167 -42.36 -35.73 -9.88
CA ALA A 167 -43.38 -35.91 -10.91
C ALA A 167 -44.75 -35.61 -10.29
N PRO A 168 -45.62 -34.83 -10.96
CA PRO A 168 -46.93 -34.52 -10.42
C PRO A 168 -47.71 -35.83 -10.20
N GLY A 169 -48.36 -35.98 -9.04
CA GLY A 169 -49.19 -37.15 -8.75
C GLY A 169 -50.30 -37.28 -9.80
N VAL A 170 -50.24 -38.31 -10.65
CA VAL A 170 -51.18 -38.47 -11.76
C VAL A 170 -52.40 -39.27 -11.32
N ILE A 171 -53.60 -38.76 -11.60
CA ILE A 171 -54.88 -39.48 -11.46
C ILE A 171 -54.91 -40.61 -12.50
N ALA A 172 -55.26 -41.82 -12.08
CA ALA A 172 -55.00 -43.13 -12.70
C ALA A 172 -55.45 -43.38 -14.17
N PHE A 173 -56.00 -42.41 -14.89
CA PHE A 173 -56.67 -42.60 -16.19
C PHE A 173 -55.83 -42.32 -17.45
N HIS A 174 -54.59 -41.81 -17.35
CA HIS A 174 -53.75 -41.50 -18.53
C HIS A 174 -52.34 -42.09 -18.46
N GLN A 175 -52.22 -43.42 -18.58
CA GLN A 175 -50.94 -44.16 -18.45
C GLN A 175 -49.91 -43.91 -19.58
N ALA A 176 -50.33 -43.45 -20.75
CA ALA A 176 -49.42 -43.14 -21.86
C ALA A 176 -48.76 -41.76 -21.73
N PHE A 177 -49.51 -40.79 -21.17
CA PHE A 177 -49.04 -39.42 -20.92
C PHE A 177 -48.16 -39.36 -19.65
N SER A 178 -48.49 -40.16 -18.63
CA SER A 178 -47.69 -40.27 -17.39
C SER A 178 -46.27 -40.76 -17.66
N ARG A 179 -46.09 -41.79 -18.51
CA ARG A 179 -44.75 -42.31 -18.85
C ARG A 179 -43.88 -41.30 -19.60
N GLN A 180 -44.45 -40.36 -20.34
CA GLN A 180 -43.71 -39.29 -21.01
C GLN A 180 -43.30 -38.17 -20.04
N ILE A 181 -44.19 -37.79 -19.11
CA ILE A 181 -43.90 -36.78 -18.08
C ILE A 181 -42.89 -37.30 -17.06
N ASP A 182 -42.99 -38.58 -16.67
CA ASP A 182 -42.04 -39.23 -15.77
C ASP A 182 -40.64 -39.30 -16.40
N ARG A 183 -40.55 -39.69 -17.68
CA ARG A 183 -39.28 -39.71 -18.42
C ARG A 183 -38.67 -38.32 -18.61
N ALA A 184 -39.47 -37.30 -18.90
CA ALA A 184 -39.00 -35.93 -19.01
C ALA A 184 -38.51 -35.39 -17.66
N SER A 185 -39.24 -35.67 -16.58
CA SER A 185 -38.85 -35.32 -15.20
C SER A 185 -37.58 -36.04 -14.79
N ASP A 186 -37.40 -37.32 -15.16
CA ASP A 186 -36.18 -38.09 -14.88
C ASP A 186 -34.96 -37.62 -15.69
N VAL A 187 -35.16 -37.10 -16.91
CA VAL A 187 -34.08 -36.47 -17.69
C VAL A 187 -33.68 -35.14 -17.07
N LEU A 188 -34.65 -34.32 -16.66
CA LEU A 188 -34.39 -33.05 -15.98
C LEU A 188 -33.71 -33.25 -14.62
N LYS A 189 -34.14 -34.25 -13.84
CA LYS A 189 -33.48 -34.66 -12.59
C LYS A 189 -32.04 -35.10 -12.83
N ARG A 190 -31.79 -35.97 -13.82
CA ARG A 190 -30.43 -36.42 -14.15
C ARG A 190 -29.54 -35.26 -14.60
N ASN A 191 -30.04 -34.37 -15.45
CA ASN A 191 -29.31 -33.18 -15.86
C ASN A 191 -29.01 -32.23 -14.69
N ALA A 192 -29.95 -32.05 -13.77
CA ALA A 192 -29.75 -31.24 -12.56
C ALA A 192 -28.73 -31.86 -11.61
N ILE A 193 -28.76 -33.18 -11.41
CA ILE A 193 -27.78 -33.91 -10.59
C ILE A 193 -26.39 -33.87 -11.22
N GLU A 194 -26.29 -34.06 -12.54
CA GLU A 194 -25.00 -33.96 -13.23
C GLU A 194 -24.42 -32.54 -13.16
N ARG A 195 -25.23 -31.50 -13.37
CA ARG A 195 -24.79 -30.10 -13.21
C ARG A 195 -24.41 -29.76 -11.78
N CYS A 196 -25.16 -30.27 -10.81
CA CYS A 196 -24.92 -30.08 -9.39
C CYS A 196 -23.49 -30.48 -8.98
N LYS A 197 -22.90 -31.50 -9.61
CA LYS A 197 -21.52 -31.94 -9.34
C LYS A 197 -20.47 -30.88 -9.65
N TYR A 198 -20.75 -29.97 -10.58
CA TYR A 198 -19.80 -28.94 -11.02
C TYR A 198 -19.86 -27.66 -10.18
N PHE A 199 -20.97 -27.35 -9.50
CA PHE A 199 -21.13 -26.05 -8.82
C PHE A 199 -20.14 -25.82 -7.68
N GLY A 200 -19.95 -26.82 -6.81
CA GLY A 200 -18.93 -26.76 -5.77
C GLY A 200 -17.53 -26.51 -6.33
N SER A 201 -17.19 -27.21 -7.44
CA SER A 201 -15.91 -27.04 -8.14
C SER A 201 -15.73 -25.64 -8.75
N TYR A 202 -16.77 -25.07 -9.37
CA TYR A 202 -16.72 -23.69 -9.89
C TYR A 202 -16.54 -22.65 -8.78
N ASN A 203 -17.30 -22.75 -7.69
CA ASN A 203 -17.18 -21.83 -6.56
C ASN A 203 -15.78 -21.91 -5.93
N TYR A 204 -15.24 -23.13 -5.74
CA TYR A 204 -13.88 -23.33 -5.26
C TYR A 204 -12.85 -22.71 -6.20
N LEU A 205 -12.92 -22.99 -7.50
CA LEU A 205 -11.93 -22.52 -8.48
C LEU A 205 -11.96 -21.00 -8.67
N MET A 206 -13.13 -20.37 -8.69
CA MET A 206 -13.18 -18.92 -8.81
C MET A 206 -12.65 -18.22 -7.57
N LEU A 207 -13.03 -18.69 -6.37
CA LEU A 207 -12.47 -18.17 -5.13
C LEU A 207 -10.94 -18.37 -5.08
N ALA A 208 -10.47 -19.53 -5.54
CA ALA A 208 -9.05 -19.83 -5.69
C ALA A 208 -8.36 -18.84 -6.63
N LYS A 209 -8.95 -18.49 -7.78
CA LYS A 209 -8.40 -17.47 -8.70
C LYS A 209 -8.18 -16.14 -7.98
N PHE A 210 -9.14 -15.69 -7.17
CA PHE A 210 -9.03 -14.43 -6.43
C PHE A 210 -8.00 -14.48 -5.32
N VAL A 211 -8.00 -15.56 -4.52
CA VAL A 211 -7.07 -15.74 -3.40
C VAL A 211 -5.63 -15.90 -3.89
N VAL A 212 -5.41 -16.75 -4.88
CA VAL A 212 -4.07 -16.97 -5.46
C VAL A 212 -3.59 -15.71 -6.19
N GLY A 213 -4.48 -15.00 -6.89
CA GLY A 213 -4.15 -13.72 -7.52
C GLY A 213 -3.68 -12.67 -6.51
N TYR A 214 -4.35 -12.57 -5.35
CA TYR A 214 -3.91 -11.72 -4.25
C TYR A 214 -2.53 -12.14 -3.70
N ASN A 215 -2.34 -13.43 -3.41
CA ASN A 215 -1.07 -13.94 -2.86
C ASN A 215 0.10 -13.68 -3.81
N LEU A 216 -0.11 -13.81 -5.12
CA LEU A 216 0.90 -13.49 -6.13
C LEU A 216 1.17 -11.99 -6.21
N ASP A 217 0.13 -11.15 -6.13
CA ASP A 217 0.28 -9.69 -6.17
C ASP A 217 1.02 -9.14 -4.95
N GLN A 218 0.60 -9.54 -3.75
CA GLN A 218 1.25 -9.12 -2.51
C GLN A 218 2.71 -9.59 -2.47
N ASN A 219 3.00 -10.81 -2.96
CA ASN A 219 4.35 -11.39 -2.91
C ASN A 219 5.32 -10.54 -3.73
N ASN A 220 4.91 -10.18 -4.95
CA ASN A 220 5.72 -9.32 -5.83
C ASN A 220 6.01 -7.95 -5.19
N ARG A 221 4.99 -7.31 -4.60
CA ARG A 221 5.15 -6.00 -3.95
C ARG A 221 5.97 -6.09 -2.65
N MET A 222 5.82 -7.16 -1.88
CA MET A 222 6.60 -7.41 -0.67
C MET A 222 8.08 -7.64 -0.98
N GLU A 223 8.40 -8.41 -2.02
CA GLU A 223 9.77 -8.59 -2.50
C GLU A 223 10.38 -7.26 -2.95
N ALA A 224 9.64 -6.41 -3.67
CA ALA A 224 10.08 -5.07 -4.04
C ALA A 224 10.40 -4.19 -2.81
N ILE A 225 9.51 -4.17 -1.80
CA ILE A 225 9.71 -3.45 -0.53
C ILE A 225 10.94 -3.97 0.21
N LYS A 226 11.13 -5.30 0.25
CA LYS A 226 12.28 -5.95 0.88
C LYS A 226 13.59 -5.52 0.24
N HIS A 227 13.72 -5.60 -1.09
CA HIS A 227 14.95 -5.19 -1.77
C HIS A 227 15.25 -3.70 -1.55
N LEU A 228 14.24 -2.83 -1.66
CA LEU A 228 14.41 -1.39 -1.46
C LEU A 228 14.75 -1.03 0.00
N SER A 229 14.12 -1.69 0.97
CA SER A 229 14.40 -1.47 2.40
C SER A 229 15.81 -1.90 2.78
N ARG A 230 16.28 -3.07 2.29
CA ARG A 230 17.65 -3.55 2.52
C ARG A 230 18.68 -2.61 1.88
N ALA A 231 18.41 -2.11 0.67
CA ALA A 231 19.28 -1.15 0.01
C ALA A 231 19.35 0.20 0.73
N THR A 232 18.25 0.63 1.34
CA THR A 232 18.19 1.84 2.19
C THR A 232 18.92 1.63 3.53
N SER A 233 18.98 0.38 4.00
CA SER A 233 19.63 -0.04 5.25
C SER A 233 21.00 -0.70 5.04
N GLY A 234 21.63 -0.51 3.87
CA GLY A 234 22.80 -1.29 3.45
C GLY A 234 24.01 -1.12 4.36
N THR A 235 24.46 0.13 4.58
CA THR A 235 25.61 0.41 5.44
C THR A 235 25.38 1.65 6.30
N LYS A 236 26.23 1.85 7.32
CA LYS A 236 26.20 3.04 8.18
C LYS A 236 26.61 4.31 7.46
N SER A 237 27.34 4.22 6.35
CA SER A 237 27.95 5.38 5.66
C SER A 237 27.43 5.60 4.24
N ASP A 238 26.63 4.68 3.70
CA ASP A 238 26.04 4.78 2.37
C ASP A 238 24.76 3.94 2.24
N PHE A 239 23.93 4.33 1.28
CA PHE A 239 22.76 3.59 0.82
C PHE A 239 22.43 3.96 -0.63
N TYR A 240 21.57 3.17 -1.28
CA TYR A 240 21.16 3.40 -2.67
C TYR A 240 19.82 4.16 -2.74
N ASP A 241 19.71 5.08 -3.69
CA ASP A 241 18.44 5.72 -4.04
C ASP A 241 17.59 4.88 -5.02
N ILE A 242 16.39 5.38 -5.35
CA ILE A 242 15.49 4.72 -6.31
C ILE A 242 16.03 4.70 -7.75
N ASP A 243 17.04 5.52 -8.06
CA ASP A 243 17.74 5.50 -9.34
C ASP A 243 18.87 4.45 -9.36
N GLY A 244 19.11 3.78 -8.23
CA GLY A 244 20.16 2.77 -8.07
C GLY A 244 21.56 3.37 -7.87
N GLN A 245 21.67 4.65 -7.54
CA GLN A 245 22.94 5.35 -7.32
C GLN A 245 23.31 5.40 -5.84
N SER A 246 24.62 5.42 -5.55
CA SER A 246 25.14 5.65 -4.20
C SER A 246 24.82 7.07 -3.75
N VAL A 247 24.10 7.19 -2.63
CA VAL A 247 23.76 8.50 -2.06
C VAL A 247 25.01 9.19 -1.51
N LYS A 248 25.97 8.45 -0.94
CA LYS A 248 27.25 9.01 -0.49
C LYS A 248 27.97 9.77 -1.61
N THR A 249 28.01 9.22 -2.82
CA THR A 249 28.62 9.92 -3.96
C THR A 249 27.88 11.22 -4.30
N GLY A 250 26.56 11.23 -4.20
CA GLY A 250 25.76 12.45 -4.36
C GLY A 250 26.01 13.49 -3.26
N VAL A 251 26.16 13.05 -2.01
CA VAL A 251 26.52 13.88 -0.86
C VAL A 251 27.90 14.51 -1.04
N GLU A 252 28.90 13.73 -1.45
CA GLU A 252 30.27 14.22 -1.70
C GLU A 252 30.29 15.27 -2.82
N LYS A 253 29.56 15.04 -3.91
CA LYS A 253 29.42 16.03 -4.99
C LYS A 253 28.71 17.30 -4.52
N THR A 254 27.64 17.16 -3.74
CA THR A 254 26.88 18.29 -3.20
C THR A 254 27.76 19.12 -2.26
N LEU A 255 28.54 18.49 -1.40
CA LEU A 255 29.49 19.16 -0.52
C LEU A 255 30.57 19.87 -1.34
N ALA A 256 31.24 19.17 -2.25
CA ALA A 256 32.37 19.70 -3.01
C ALA A 256 31.99 20.89 -3.92
N ASN A 257 30.76 20.92 -4.44
CA ASN A 257 30.26 22.00 -5.29
C ASN A 257 29.91 23.27 -4.53
N ASN A 258 29.63 23.19 -3.23
CA ASN A 258 29.24 24.34 -2.39
C ASN A 258 30.39 24.90 -1.53
N LEU A 259 31.53 24.19 -1.47
CA LEU A 259 32.70 24.64 -0.72
C LEU A 259 33.54 25.68 -1.47
N THR A 260 34.06 26.63 -0.71
CA THR A 260 35.12 27.55 -1.18
C THR A 260 36.41 26.79 -1.51
N ALA A 261 37.21 27.32 -2.44
CA ALA A 261 38.47 26.69 -2.88
C ALA A 261 39.42 26.39 -1.70
N ALA A 262 39.48 27.28 -0.70
CA ALA A 262 40.31 27.10 0.50
C ALA A 262 39.84 25.95 1.39
N ASN A 263 38.52 25.71 1.49
CA ASN A 263 37.99 24.58 2.26
C ASN A 263 38.09 23.27 1.48
N ARG A 264 37.98 23.32 0.15
CA ARG A 264 37.95 22.14 -0.72
C ARG A 264 39.27 21.36 -0.74
N SER A 265 40.41 22.01 -0.52
CA SER A 265 41.73 21.34 -0.57
C SER A 265 42.00 20.36 0.58
N THR A 266 41.29 20.51 1.70
CA THR A 266 41.58 19.78 2.95
C THR A 266 40.36 19.11 3.56
N VAL A 267 39.23 19.08 2.85
CA VAL A 267 37.98 18.57 3.41
C VAL A 267 38.00 17.04 3.55
N ARG A 268 37.59 16.55 4.71
CA ARG A 268 37.21 15.16 4.95
C ARG A 268 35.74 15.12 5.35
N MET A 269 34.97 14.21 4.76
CA MET A 269 33.54 14.07 5.00
C MET A 269 33.23 12.68 5.54
N ASP A 270 32.38 12.63 6.55
CA ASP A 270 31.76 11.41 7.05
C ASP A 270 30.23 11.51 6.93
N MET A 271 29.60 10.41 6.54
CA MET A 271 28.15 10.30 6.40
C MET A 271 27.66 9.24 7.37
N PHE A 272 26.50 9.50 7.97
CA PHE A 272 25.82 8.59 8.87
C PHE A 272 24.40 8.32 8.38
N ASN A 273 24.10 7.05 8.10
CA ASN A 273 22.78 6.53 7.78
C ASN A 273 22.21 5.80 9.01
N SER A 274 21.15 6.36 9.59
CA SER A 274 20.55 5.80 10.79
C SER A 274 19.90 4.43 10.55
N LEU A 275 19.39 4.17 9.33
CA LEU A 275 18.72 2.91 9.00
C LEU A 275 19.71 1.78 8.68
N GLY A 276 20.99 2.10 8.51
CA GLY A 276 22.08 1.13 8.36
C GLY A 276 22.76 0.75 9.69
N THR A 277 22.25 1.24 10.83
CA THR A 277 22.91 1.10 12.14
C THR A 277 22.06 0.31 13.15
N GLY A 278 22.74 -0.49 13.97
CA GLY A 278 22.17 -1.13 15.16
C GLY A 278 21.04 -2.12 14.84
N ASP A 279 20.04 -2.17 15.71
CA ASP A 279 18.89 -3.07 15.58
C ASP A 279 17.90 -2.67 14.48
N CYS A 280 18.20 -1.61 13.72
CA CYS A 280 17.37 -1.12 12.62
C CYS A 280 17.89 -1.54 11.23
N ASN A 281 19.08 -2.13 11.16
CA ASN A 281 19.75 -2.46 9.89
C ASN A 281 19.22 -3.74 9.22
N ALA A 282 19.79 -4.06 8.06
CA ALA A 282 19.51 -5.31 7.33
C ALA A 282 20.41 -6.50 7.75
N GLU A 283 21.33 -6.30 8.68
CA GLU A 283 22.40 -7.25 9.01
C GLU A 283 21.88 -8.45 9.81
N GLY A 284 22.36 -9.66 9.47
CA GLY A 284 21.97 -10.90 10.14
C GLY A 284 20.53 -11.38 9.82
N LEU A 285 19.86 -10.73 8.85
CA LEU A 285 18.56 -11.17 8.37
C LEU A 285 18.72 -12.16 7.21
N ALA A 286 17.97 -13.26 7.27
CA ALA A 286 17.85 -14.20 6.16
C ALA A 286 17.49 -13.47 4.86
N ASP A 287 17.88 -14.05 3.72
CA ASP A 287 17.68 -13.48 2.38
C ASP A 287 16.20 -13.31 1.95
N GLY A 288 15.26 -13.53 2.87
CA GLY A 288 13.81 -13.40 2.72
C GLY A 288 13.14 -12.22 3.44
N ALA A 289 13.81 -11.56 4.40
CA ALA A 289 13.16 -10.55 5.26
C ALA A 289 13.48 -9.08 4.87
N PRO A 290 12.54 -8.14 5.02
CA PRO A 290 12.84 -6.70 4.91
C PRO A 290 13.77 -6.26 6.04
N ALA A 291 14.35 -5.06 5.92
CA ALA A 291 15.21 -4.50 6.97
C ALA A 291 14.46 -4.36 8.31
N LYS A 292 15.14 -4.49 9.46
CA LYS A 292 14.53 -4.62 10.80
C LYS A 292 13.63 -3.45 11.23
N TRP A 293 13.75 -2.29 10.58
CA TRP A 293 12.86 -1.15 10.82
C TRP A 293 11.47 -1.30 10.16
N LEU A 294 11.27 -2.32 9.33
CA LEU A 294 10.01 -2.75 8.76
C LEU A 294 9.68 -4.19 9.18
N THR A 295 8.45 -4.40 9.63
CA THR A 295 7.96 -5.73 9.99
C THR A 295 6.75 -6.10 9.13
N PRO A 296 6.76 -7.25 8.44
CA PRO A 296 5.57 -7.72 7.73
C PRO A 296 4.42 -8.00 8.69
N ILE A 297 3.21 -7.57 8.30
CA ILE A 297 1.97 -7.87 9.01
C ILE A 297 1.38 -9.11 8.37
N ARG A 298 1.65 -10.29 8.93
CA ARG A 298 1.09 -11.57 8.50
C ARG A 298 -0.27 -11.79 9.14
N ILE A 299 -1.28 -12.15 8.35
CA ILE A 299 -2.66 -12.33 8.80
C ILE A 299 -3.17 -13.73 8.44
N TYR A 300 -4.21 -14.21 9.12
CA TYR A 300 -4.85 -15.50 8.83
C TYR A 300 -6.34 -15.36 8.48
N PRO A 301 -6.66 -14.93 7.25
CA PRO A 301 -8.05 -14.89 6.82
C PRO A 301 -8.60 -16.30 6.58
N GLY A 302 -9.89 -16.46 6.82
CA GLY A 302 -10.67 -17.67 6.55
C GLY A 302 -11.69 -17.39 5.47
N PHE A 303 -11.62 -18.14 4.37
CA PHE A 303 -12.58 -18.06 3.29
C PHE A 303 -13.45 -19.31 3.30
N ARG A 304 -14.75 -19.14 3.07
CA ARG A 304 -15.70 -20.24 2.92
C ARG A 304 -16.34 -20.16 1.54
N TYR A 305 -16.64 -21.30 0.94
CA TYR A 305 -17.38 -21.38 -0.30
C TYR A 305 -18.56 -22.35 -0.16
N ILE A 306 -19.55 -22.20 -1.02
CA ILE A 306 -20.69 -23.10 -1.10
C ILE A 306 -20.36 -24.30 -2.00
N ASP A 307 -20.44 -25.48 -1.40
CA ASP A 307 -20.34 -26.79 -2.04
C ASP A 307 -21.72 -27.45 -2.12
N THR A 308 -21.88 -28.39 -3.04
CA THR A 308 -23.12 -29.10 -3.32
C THR A 308 -22.93 -30.60 -3.15
N GLN A 309 -23.85 -31.23 -2.42
CA GLN A 309 -23.97 -32.69 -2.35
C GLN A 309 -25.22 -33.12 -3.12
N CYS A 310 -24.98 -33.83 -4.21
CA CYS A 310 -25.99 -34.20 -5.20
C CYS A 310 -26.43 -35.65 -4.96
N GLY A 311 -27.74 -35.91 -5.04
CA GLY A 311 -28.28 -37.27 -5.09
C GLY A 311 -28.78 -37.86 -3.76
N ASN A 312 -28.70 -37.14 -2.65
CA ASN A 312 -29.31 -37.57 -1.38
C ASN A 312 -30.79 -37.12 -1.31
N ASN A 313 -31.72 -38.08 -1.17
CA ASN A 313 -33.16 -37.85 -0.93
C ASN A 313 -33.87 -36.92 -1.94
N ASN A 314 -33.54 -37.02 -3.23
CA ASN A 314 -34.09 -36.17 -4.30
C ASN A 314 -33.90 -34.65 -4.05
N ALA A 315 -32.82 -34.28 -3.37
CA ALA A 315 -32.45 -32.90 -3.08
C ALA A 315 -30.97 -32.65 -3.36
N ILE A 316 -30.64 -31.38 -3.61
CA ILE A 316 -29.27 -30.86 -3.65
C ILE A 316 -29.00 -30.19 -2.31
N ASN A 317 -28.16 -30.80 -1.49
CA ASN A 317 -27.78 -30.23 -0.20
C ASN A 317 -26.66 -29.21 -0.39
N ILE A 318 -26.82 -28.04 0.22
CA ILE A 318 -25.87 -26.93 0.16
C ILE A 318 -25.05 -26.93 1.45
N ILE A 319 -23.73 -26.99 1.33
CA ILE A 319 -22.82 -27.04 2.48
C ILE A 319 -21.75 -25.97 2.33
N ALA A 320 -21.55 -25.17 3.37
CA ALA A 320 -20.43 -24.25 3.43
C ALA A 320 -19.15 -24.99 3.86
N LYS A 321 -18.11 -24.96 3.03
CA LYS A 321 -16.79 -25.53 3.34
C LYS A 321 -15.74 -24.44 3.44
N GLU A 322 -14.74 -24.63 4.28
CA GLU A 322 -13.57 -23.77 4.32
C GLU A 322 -12.72 -23.99 3.06
N HIS A 323 -12.27 -22.91 2.44
CA HIS A 323 -11.39 -22.94 1.29
C HIS A 323 -9.94 -23.12 1.76
N SER A 324 -9.42 -24.33 1.59
CA SER A 324 -8.04 -24.66 1.96
C SER A 324 -7.44 -25.69 1.00
N ASN A 325 -6.17 -26.03 1.24
CA ASN A 325 -5.46 -27.12 0.58
C ASN A 325 -5.71 -28.50 1.22
N ASN A 326 -6.49 -28.56 2.30
CA ASN A 326 -6.83 -29.81 2.97
C ASN A 326 -7.80 -30.63 2.08
N PRO A 327 -7.56 -31.93 1.84
CA PRO A 327 -8.51 -32.79 1.12
C PRO A 327 -9.94 -32.75 1.65
N TYR A 328 -10.15 -32.56 2.96
CA TYR A 328 -11.50 -32.43 3.55
C TYR A 328 -12.23 -31.14 3.13
N SER A 329 -11.48 -30.12 2.72
CA SER A 329 -12.00 -28.84 2.21
C SER A 329 -12.32 -28.87 0.72
N PHE A 330 -11.99 -29.95 0.00
CA PHE A 330 -12.26 -30.05 -1.44
C PHE A 330 -13.76 -30.22 -1.74
N PRO A 331 -14.20 -29.84 -2.95
CA PRO A 331 -15.58 -30.06 -3.40
C PRO A 331 -15.97 -31.54 -3.30
N HIS A 332 -17.19 -31.83 -2.88
CA HIS A 332 -17.64 -33.20 -2.60
C HIS A 332 -17.52 -34.11 -3.83
N HIS A 333 -17.89 -33.59 -5.00
CA HIS A 333 -17.86 -34.32 -6.27
C HIS A 333 -16.58 -34.07 -7.09
N LYS A 334 -15.48 -33.65 -6.46
CA LYS A 334 -14.20 -33.35 -7.16
C LYS A 334 -13.79 -34.47 -8.13
N SER A 335 -13.81 -35.73 -7.66
CA SER A 335 -13.38 -36.90 -8.45
C SER A 335 -14.32 -37.26 -9.61
N GLU A 336 -15.51 -36.68 -9.64
CA GLU A 336 -16.52 -36.93 -10.67
C GLU A 336 -16.53 -35.85 -11.76
N THR A 337 -15.65 -34.84 -11.67
CA THR A 337 -15.58 -33.71 -12.61
C THR A 337 -14.22 -33.62 -13.28
N GLU A 338 -14.18 -33.13 -14.52
CA GLU A 338 -12.94 -32.82 -15.25
C GLU A 338 -12.09 -31.73 -14.58
N MET A 339 -12.67 -30.99 -13.63
CA MET A 339 -12.02 -29.90 -12.88
C MET A 339 -11.06 -30.39 -11.79
N SER A 340 -11.02 -31.70 -11.51
CA SER A 340 -10.17 -32.29 -10.45
C SER A 340 -8.70 -31.85 -10.55
N SER A 341 -8.13 -31.90 -11.76
CA SER A 341 -6.73 -31.51 -12.01
C SER A 341 -6.48 -30.02 -11.76
N SER A 342 -7.44 -29.16 -12.12
CA SER A 342 -7.38 -27.72 -11.89
C SER A 342 -7.49 -27.41 -10.40
N ILE A 343 -8.33 -28.14 -9.67
CA ILE A 343 -8.46 -28.01 -8.21
C ILE A 343 -7.14 -28.40 -7.54
N ASP A 344 -6.53 -29.52 -7.92
CA ASP A 344 -5.24 -29.95 -7.36
C ASP A 344 -4.12 -28.95 -7.63
N LYS A 345 -4.06 -28.41 -8.85
CA LYS A 345 -3.09 -27.38 -9.21
C LYS A 345 -3.27 -26.10 -8.38
N MET A 346 -4.51 -25.64 -8.20
CA MET A 346 -4.79 -24.42 -7.44
C MET A 346 -4.59 -24.62 -5.93
N ALA A 347 -4.96 -25.78 -5.39
CA ALA A 347 -4.82 -26.11 -3.98
C ALA A 347 -3.37 -26.00 -3.49
N GLN A 348 -2.38 -26.24 -4.36
CA GLN A 348 -0.97 -26.05 -4.03
C GLN A 348 -0.60 -24.61 -3.65
N TRP A 349 -1.38 -23.62 -4.08
CA TRP A 349 -1.17 -22.19 -3.84
C TRP A 349 -2.08 -21.60 -2.77
N ILE A 350 -2.92 -22.43 -2.16
CA ILE A 350 -3.92 -22.04 -1.17
C ILE A 350 -3.48 -22.59 0.20
N GLY A 351 -3.83 -21.87 1.26
CA GLY A 351 -3.50 -22.24 2.62
C GLY A 351 -2.21 -21.57 3.12
N TYR A 352 -1.94 -21.77 4.40
CA TYR A 352 -0.81 -21.16 5.09
C TYR A 352 0.42 -22.06 4.99
N ARG A 353 1.58 -21.47 4.69
CA ARG A 353 2.87 -22.16 4.61
C ARG A 353 3.47 -22.34 6.00
N THR A 354 4.30 -23.37 6.17
CA THR A 354 4.93 -23.69 7.46
C THR A 354 5.95 -22.65 7.90
N ASP A 355 6.62 -21.99 6.96
CA ASP A 355 7.49 -20.85 7.27
C ASP A 355 6.63 -19.58 7.34
N LEU A 356 6.62 -18.91 8.50
CA LEU A 356 5.92 -17.64 8.72
C LEU A 356 6.42 -16.53 7.78
N ASN A 357 7.71 -16.56 7.44
CA ASN A 357 8.34 -15.53 6.61
C ASN A 357 8.09 -15.73 5.12
N ASP A 358 7.46 -16.83 4.71
CA ASP A 358 7.09 -17.06 3.32
C ASP A 358 6.17 -15.94 2.81
N ASN A 359 6.57 -15.30 1.70
CA ASN A 359 5.85 -14.18 1.12
C ASN A 359 4.52 -14.57 0.46
N PHE A 360 4.28 -15.87 0.24
CA PHE A 360 2.98 -16.39 -0.16
C PHE A 360 1.97 -16.47 0.99
N ASN A 361 2.40 -16.34 2.25
CA ASN A 361 1.46 -16.18 3.37
C ASN A 361 0.78 -14.82 3.34
N PHE A 362 -0.53 -14.80 3.61
CA PHE A 362 -1.34 -13.58 3.62
C PHE A 362 -0.71 -12.48 4.48
N SER A 363 -0.56 -11.30 3.88
CA SER A 363 0.00 -10.12 4.50
C SER A 363 -0.65 -8.86 3.96
N ILE A 364 -0.98 -7.94 4.85
CA ILE A 364 -1.52 -6.62 4.45
C ILE A 364 -0.42 -5.58 4.22
N GLY A 365 0.84 -6.02 4.15
CA GLY A 365 2.00 -5.15 3.97
C GLY A 365 2.92 -5.13 5.18
N VAL A 366 3.59 -4.00 5.39
CA VAL A 366 4.59 -3.77 6.43
C VAL A 366 4.18 -2.65 7.40
N GLU A 367 4.56 -2.80 8.65
CA GLU A 367 4.52 -1.74 9.65
C GLU A 367 5.93 -1.23 9.96
N LYS A 368 6.05 0.07 10.20
CA LYS A 368 7.33 0.71 10.56
C LYS A 368 7.53 0.70 12.07
N ASN A 369 8.68 0.23 12.52
CA ASN A 369 9.08 0.31 13.92
C ASN A 369 9.31 1.79 14.33
N PRO A 370 8.56 2.33 15.30
CA PRO A 370 8.72 3.72 15.75
C PRO A 370 10.09 4.02 16.36
N TRP A 371 10.72 3.03 16.99
CA TRP A 371 11.99 3.18 17.69
C TRP A 371 13.21 3.22 16.76
N CYS A 372 12.99 2.90 15.48
CA CYS A 372 13.96 3.07 14.39
C CYS A 372 13.66 4.36 13.62
N MET A 373 14.28 5.46 14.03
CA MET A 373 14.08 6.75 13.38
C MET A 373 14.94 6.82 12.10
N ALA A 374 14.30 7.13 10.97
CA ALA A 374 15.02 7.43 9.73
C ALA A 374 15.59 8.85 9.82
N TYR A 375 16.90 8.99 9.65
CA TYR A 375 17.60 10.25 9.52
C TYR A 375 18.99 10.01 8.91
N THR A 376 19.58 11.08 8.39
CA THR A 376 20.95 11.07 7.87
C THR A 376 21.75 12.20 8.49
N GLY A 377 22.99 11.91 8.85
CA GLY A 377 23.98 12.87 9.32
C GLY A 377 25.08 13.05 8.29
N VAL A 378 25.59 14.27 8.16
CA VAL A 378 26.85 14.53 7.47
C VAL A 378 27.72 15.36 8.39
N SER A 379 28.99 15.01 8.50
CA SER A 379 30.00 15.83 9.13
C SER A 379 31.17 16.07 8.18
N ALA A 380 31.81 17.22 8.32
CA ALA A 380 32.98 17.57 7.54
C ALA A 380 34.01 18.30 8.39
N THR A 381 35.28 17.97 8.18
CA THR A 381 36.42 18.65 8.80
C THR A 381 37.33 19.24 7.74
N THR A 382 37.86 20.45 7.98
CA THR A 382 38.77 21.13 7.04
C THR A 382 39.77 22.02 7.78
N GLN A 383 40.91 22.30 7.16
CA GLN A 383 42.00 23.13 7.69
C GLN A 383 42.37 24.22 6.67
N PRO A 384 41.57 25.30 6.55
CA PRO A 384 41.84 26.35 5.58
C PRO A 384 43.13 27.10 5.94
N LYS A 385 43.92 27.46 4.93
CA LYS A 385 45.14 28.26 5.11
C LYS A 385 44.76 29.72 5.35
N ILE A 386 45.03 30.23 6.55
CA ILE A 386 44.77 31.62 6.94
C ILE A 386 46.10 32.42 6.83
N PRO A 387 46.18 33.48 6.01
CA PRO A 387 47.44 34.14 5.66
C PRO A 387 48.27 34.71 6.81
N PHE A 388 47.63 35.22 7.87
CA PHE A 388 48.32 35.90 8.98
C PHE A 388 48.08 35.23 10.33
N SER A 389 47.71 33.95 10.37
CA SER A 389 47.40 33.25 11.63
C SER A 389 48.68 32.93 12.42
N PRO A 390 48.85 33.43 13.66
CA PRO A 390 49.97 33.05 14.53
C PRO A 390 49.83 31.63 15.11
N LEU A 391 48.64 31.02 14.98
CA LEU A 391 48.28 29.74 15.61
C LEU A 391 48.39 28.52 14.67
N GLY A 392 48.90 28.70 13.45
CA GLY A 392 48.97 27.61 12.46
C GLY A 392 47.60 27.26 11.84
N ALA A 393 47.47 26.02 11.36
CA ALA A 393 46.25 25.52 10.72
C ALA A 393 45.16 25.21 11.75
N ILE A 394 44.02 25.91 11.67
CA ILE A 394 42.86 25.72 12.56
C ILE A 394 41.93 24.69 11.92
N THR A 395 41.60 23.62 12.66
CA THR A 395 40.61 22.63 12.22
C THR A 395 39.20 23.16 12.44
N LEU A 396 38.44 23.31 11.35
CA LEU A 396 37.01 23.60 11.38
C LEU A 396 36.22 22.29 11.22
N LYS A 397 35.26 22.04 12.12
CA LYS A 397 34.31 20.91 12.05
C LYS A 397 32.90 21.44 11.83
N ALA A 398 32.13 20.87 10.92
CA ALA A 398 30.71 21.14 10.76
C ALA A 398 29.93 19.83 10.73
N ARG A 399 28.69 19.86 11.19
CA ARG A 399 27.80 18.70 11.18
C ARG A 399 26.35 19.13 11.01
N ALA A 400 25.56 18.26 10.41
CA ALA A 400 24.14 18.47 10.23
C ALA A 400 23.38 17.14 10.25
N PHE A 401 22.19 17.15 10.82
CA PHE A 401 21.28 16.01 10.82
C PHE A 401 19.92 16.43 10.25
N TYR A 402 19.43 15.63 9.32
CA TYR A 402 18.12 15.82 8.70
C TYR A 402 17.34 14.51 8.73
N LYS A 403 16.03 14.61 8.88
CA LYS A 403 15.14 13.44 8.90
C LYS A 403 13.93 13.60 7.98
N PRO A 404 13.50 12.50 7.33
CA PRO A 404 12.17 12.41 6.73
C PRO A 404 11.06 12.66 7.77
N PHE A 405 10.04 13.44 7.41
CA PHE A 405 8.88 13.74 8.25
C PHE A 405 7.58 13.89 7.45
N GLY A 406 6.44 13.82 8.12
CA GLY A 406 5.13 14.12 7.51
C GLY A 406 4.51 12.97 6.70
N GLY A 407 5.31 12.01 6.23
CA GLY A 407 4.82 10.81 5.55
C GLY A 407 4.44 9.66 6.49
N ARG A 408 3.73 8.67 5.95
CA ARG A 408 3.25 7.47 6.66
C ARG A 408 3.42 6.25 5.76
N VAL A 409 4.11 5.21 6.26
CA VAL A 409 4.30 3.95 5.51
C VAL A 409 3.05 3.07 5.54
N GLY A 410 2.34 3.05 6.67
CA GLY A 410 1.16 2.23 6.90
C GLY A 410 0.78 2.25 8.38
N PRO A 411 -0.39 1.69 8.73
CA PRO A 411 -0.81 1.54 10.11
C PRO A 411 0.02 0.46 10.81
N TRP A 412 0.18 0.62 12.12
CA TRP A 412 0.52 -0.53 12.97
C TRP A 412 -0.68 -1.45 13.09
N TYR A 413 -0.44 -2.75 13.25
CA TYR A 413 -1.54 -3.69 13.46
C TYR A 413 -2.30 -3.38 14.77
N TYR A 414 -1.56 -3.13 15.86
CA TYR A 414 -2.08 -2.63 17.13
C TYR A 414 -1.65 -1.17 17.39
N LYS A 415 -2.41 -0.45 18.23
CA LYS A 415 -2.15 0.95 18.56
C LYS A 415 -0.85 1.21 19.33
N ASN A 416 -0.27 0.19 19.96
CA ASN A 416 0.89 0.32 20.85
C ASN A 416 2.09 -0.51 20.36
N TRP A 417 3.30 -0.02 20.65
CA TRP A 417 4.56 -0.66 20.29
C TRP A 417 5.60 -0.47 21.41
N ASN A 418 5.80 -1.51 22.20
CA ASN A 418 6.76 -1.51 23.30
C ASN A 418 8.21 -1.49 22.80
N ARG A 419 9.09 -0.76 23.50
CA ARG A 419 10.52 -0.66 23.14
C ARG A 419 11.19 -2.04 23.25
N GLY A 420 11.69 -2.55 22.14
CA GLY A 420 12.32 -3.88 22.04
C GLY A 420 11.43 -4.96 21.41
N SER A 421 10.11 -4.72 21.32
CA SER A 421 9.22 -5.61 20.57
C SER A 421 9.50 -5.50 19.07
N ARG A 422 9.46 -6.65 18.38
CA ARG A 422 9.66 -6.73 16.93
C ARG A 422 8.48 -6.22 16.12
N TRP A 423 7.32 -6.10 16.76
CA TRP A 423 6.06 -5.71 16.15
C TRP A 423 5.17 -4.96 17.12
N SER A 424 4.11 -4.33 16.62
CA SER A 424 3.07 -3.73 17.46
C SER A 424 2.37 -4.82 18.30
N GLU A 425 2.03 -4.50 19.55
CA GLU A 425 1.41 -5.41 20.52
C GLU A 425 0.13 -4.77 21.09
N GLY A 426 -0.85 -5.60 21.43
CA GLY A 426 -2.10 -5.12 22.01
C GLY A 426 -3.15 -6.21 22.14
N ASN A 427 -4.28 -5.87 22.75
CA ASN A 427 -5.43 -6.76 22.82
C ASN A 427 -6.24 -6.71 21.51
N PRO A 428 -7.15 -7.67 21.25
CA PRO A 428 -8.01 -7.66 20.08
C PRO A 428 -8.80 -6.35 19.87
N ASN A 429 -9.13 -5.62 20.94
CA ASN A 429 -9.82 -4.33 20.90
C ASN A 429 -8.90 -3.13 20.58
N ASP A 430 -7.59 -3.33 20.64
CA ASP A 430 -6.57 -2.30 20.41
C ASP A 430 -6.07 -2.29 18.96
N LYS A 431 -6.72 -3.03 18.06
CA LYS A 431 -6.39 -2.99 16.62
C LYS A 431 -6.58 -1.60 16.04
N THR A 432 -5.67 -1.21 15.17
CA THR A 432 -5.80 0.02 14.39
C THR A 432 -6.89 -0.11 13.32
N ASP A 433 -6.96 -1.27 12.65
CA ASP A 433 -8.07 -1.67 11.78
C ASP A 433 -8.89 -2.77 12.50
N PRO A 434 -10.04 -2.43 13.11
CA PRO A 434 -10.87 -3.39 13.84
C PRO A 434 -11.38 -4.56 13.00
N ASN A 435 -11.52 -4.37 11.68
CA ASN A 435 -12.05 -5.38 10.76
C ASN A 435 -10.99 -6.33 10.20
N MET A 436 -9.72 -6.11 10.54
CA MET A 436 -8.63 -6.89 10.01
C MET A 436 -8.61 -8.32 10.57
N ALA A 437 -8.23 -9.28 9.70
CA ALA A 437 -8.05 -10.66 10.11
C ALA A 437 -6.95 -10.80 11.16
N PRO A 438 -7.03 -11.83 12.05
CA PRO A 438 -6.06 -12.02 13.12
C PRO A 438 -4.62 -12.10 12.60
N ARG A 439 -3.70 -11.47 13.32
CA ARG A 439 -2.26 -11.54 13.05
C ARG A 439 -1.72 -12.92 13.42
N VAL A 440 -0.81 -13.43 12.59
CA VAL A 440 -0.04 -14.64 12.89
C VAL A 440 1.36 -14.27 13.33
N THR A 441 1.74 -14.72 14.52
CA THR A 441 3.09 -14.61 15.06
C THR A 441 3.81 -15.96 15.14
N ASP A 442 3.05 -17.04 15.16
CA ASP A 442 3.54 -18.42 15.11
C ASP A 442 2.55 -19.28 14.31
N THR A 443 3.06 -20.03 13.34
CA THR A 443 2.28 -20.98 12.52
C THR A 443 1.71 -22.13 13.33
N SER A 444 2.29 -22.45 14.50
CA SER A 444 1.75 -23.47 15.41
C SER A 444 0.42 -23.06 16.03
N ALA A 445 0.14 -21.76 16.11
CA ALA A 445 -1.06 -21.19 16.75
C ALA A 445 -2.27 -21.08 15.82
N LEU A 446 -2.17 -21.51 14.55
CA LEU A 446 -3.24 -21.32 13.55
C LEU A 446 -4.57 -21.98 13.95
N SER A 447 -4.53 -23.18 14.55
CA SER A 447 -5.73 -23.86 15.04
C SER A 447 -6.39 -23.08 16.18
N THR A 448 -5.61 -22.64 17.16
CA THR A 448 -6.09 -21.83 18.29
C THR A 448 -6.64 -20.48 17.83
N ILE A 449 -6.01 -19.83 16.85
CA ILE A 449 -6.52 -18.59 16.25
C ILE A 449 -7.89 -18.83 15.63
N SER A 450 -8.09 -19.95 14.92
CA SER A 450 -9.37 -20.25 14.26
C SER A 450 -10.54 -20.45 15.22
N GLU A 451 -10.27 -20.95 16.43
CA GLU A 451 -11.27 -21.22 17.48
C GLU A 451 -11.51 -20.04 18.42
N SER A 452 -10.64 -19.01 18.36
CA SER A 452 -10.79 -17.81 19.19
C SER A 452 -12.02 -16.96 18.78
N ALA A 453 -12.50 -16.11 19.70
CA ALA A 453 -13.59 -15.17 19.41
C ALA A 453 -13.25 -14.24 18.23
N GLU A 454 -12.00 -13.76 18.19
CA GLU A 454 -11.46 -12.95 17.09
C GLU A 454 -11.40 -13.76 15.77
N GLY A 455 -11.02 -15.04 15.87
CA GLY A 455 -11.02 -15.99 14.76
C GLY A 455 -12.40 -16.21 14.15
N THR A 456 -13.42 -16.27 14.98
CA THR A 456 -14.79 -16.54 14.52
C THR A 456 -15.42 -15.31 13.86
N GLU A 457 -15.11 -14.10 14.34
CA GLU A 457 -15.74 -12.85 13.84
C GLU A 457 -14.96 -12.17 12.71
N ASN A 458 -13.63 -12.20 12.73
CA ASN A 458 -12.78 -11.36 11.88
C ASN A 458 -11.93 -12.14 10.86
N ARG A 459 -12.01 -13.47 10.80
CA ARG A 459 -11.32 -14.24 9.74
C ARG A 459 -11.89 -13.99 8.35
N ALA A 460 -13.19 -13.75 8.22
CA ALA A 460 -13.80 -13.47 6.92
C ALA A 460 -13.33 -12.11 6.38
N ALA A 461 -12.64 -12.12 5.23
CA ALA A 461 -11.92 -10.98 4.68
C ALA A 461 -12.73 -9.67 4.70
N ASN A 462 -12.21 -8.64 5.37
CA ASN A 462 -12.87 -7.35 5.55
C ASN A 462 -11.80 -6.24 5.71
N TYR A 463 -12.22 -4.98 5.64
CA TYR A 463 -11.35 -3.83 5.89
C TYR A 463 -12.15 -2.64 6.43
N SER A 464 -11.50 -1.78 7.23
CA SER A 464 -12.09 -0.52 7.68
C SER A 464 -12.01 0.56 6.60
N ARG A 465 -13.13 1.29 6.42
CA ARG A 465 -13.28 2.37 5.41
C ARG A 465 -12.88 3.75 5.95
N PHE A 466 -12.98 3.90 7.27
CA PHE A 466 -12.61 5.11 8.00
C PHE A 466 -12.06 4.72 9.37
N ILE A 467 -11.41 5.66 10.05
CA ILE A 467 -10.80 5.44 11.37
C ILE A 467 -11.89 5.06 12.37
N GLY A 468 -11.74 3.89 13.01
CA GLY A 468 -12.73 3.40 13.98
C GLY A 468 -13.96 2.71 13.36
N ASP A 469 -13.98 2.47 12.05
CA ASP A 469 -15.02 1.66 11.40
C ASP A 469 -15.03 0.24 11.99
N LYS A 470 -16.15 -0.16 12.58
CA LYS A 470 -16.35 -1.47 13.23
C LYS A 470 -16.96 -2.53 12.31
N PHE A 471 -17.46 -2.15 11.14
CA PHE A 471 -18.25 -3.05 10.30
C PHE A 471 -17.61 -3.23 8.91
N GLY A 472 -17.00 -2.20 8.34
CA GLY A 472 -16.37 -2.30 7.03
C GLY A 472 -17.36 -2.69 5.93
N LEU A 473 -17.08 -3.79 5.24
CA LEU A 473 -17.94 -4.39 4.23
C LEU A 473 -19.10 -5.23 4.79
N LYS A 474 -19.15 -5.50 6.10
CA LYS A 474 -20.27 -6.23 6.74
C LYS A 474 -21.56 -5.40 6.81
N THR A 475 -21.49 -4.12 6.47
CA THR A 475 -22.62 -3.20 6.53
C THR A 475 -23.66 -3.52 5.45
N TYR A 476 -24.94 -3.60 5.83
CA TYR A 476 -26.03 -3.84 4.90
C TYR A 476 -26.16 -2.80 3.78
N LYS A 477 -25.85 -1.53 4.09
CA LYS A 477 -25.74 -0.46 3.10
C LYS A 477 -24.78 -0.83 1.97
N MET A 478 -23.58 -1.32 2.31
CA MET A 478 -22.57 -1.73 1.33
C MET A 478 -23.07 -2.89 0.48
N LEU A 479 -23.56 -3.94 1.13
CA LEU A 479 -24.06 -5.13 0.45
C LEU A 479 -25.26 -4.81 -0.46
N GLY A 480 -26.17 -3.96 -0.01
CA GLY A 480 -27.34 -3.52 -0.78
C GLY A 480 -26.95 -2.73 -2.03
N TYR A 481 -26.14 -1.67 -1.89
CA TYR A 481 -25.76 -0.82 -3.02
C TYR A 481 -24.86 -1.56 -4.03
N TYR A 482 -23.88 -2.35 -3.58
CA TYR A 482 -23.09 -3.17 -4.50
C TYR A 482 -23.93 -4.26 -5.15
N GLY A 483 -24.82 -4.93 -4.41
CA GLY A 483 -25.71 -5.93 -5.00
C GLY A 483 -26.64 -5.32 -6.06
N LYS A 484 -27.20 -4.13 -5.81
CA LYS A 484 -27.96 -3.38 -6.82
C LYS A 484 -27.10 -3.14 -8.07
N ALA A 485 -25.91 -2.59 -7.88
CA ALA A 485 -25.01 -2.25 -8.98
C ALA A 485 -24.61 -3.48 -9.82
N ILE A 486 -24.28 -4.61 -9.18
CA ILE A 486 -23.91 -5.87 -9.85
C ILE A 486 -25.04 -6.37 -10.75
N TYR A 487 -26.29 -6.33 -10.29
CA TYR A 487 -27.45 -6.76 -11.08
C TYR A 487 -27.79 -5.77 -12.21
N GLU A 488 -27.56 -4.48 -12.01
CA GLU A 488 -27.81 -3.44 -13.03
C GLU A 488 -26.76 -3.43 -14.16
N LEU A 489 -25.64 -4.14 -14.00
CA LEU A 489 -24.69 -4.37 -15.10
C LEU A 489 -25.26 -5.30 -16.18
N ASP A 490 -26.20 -6.18 -15.81
CA ASP A 490 -26.82 -7.10 -16.75
C ASP A 490 -27.92 -6.40 -17.54
N SER A 491 -27.65 -6.16 -18.83
CA SER A 491 -28.59 -5.56 -19.78
C SER A 491 -29.88 -6.40 -19.98
N GLY A 492 -29.81 -7.71 -19.72
CA GLY A 492 -30.91 -8.67 -19.83
C GLY A 492 -31.81 -8.75 -18.59
N TRP A 493 -31.44 -8.11 -17.47
CA TRP A 493 -32.19 -8.20 -16.22
C TRP A 493 -33.49 -7.35 -16.24
N ARG A 494 -34.66 -8.02 -16.28
CA ARG A 494 -36.00 -7.39 -16.36
C ARG A 494 -36.89 -7.70 -15.13
N ASN A 495 -37.88 -6.84 -14.85
CA ASN A 495 -38.76 -6.93 -13.66
C ASN A 495 -39.62 -8.22 -13.63
N GLY A 496 -39.82 -8.77 -12.42
CA GLY A 496 -41.10 -9.41 -12.07
C GLY A 496 -41.25 -10.91 -12.33
N THR A 497 -40.26 -11.60 -12.90
CA THR A 497 -40.30 -13.06 -13.02
C THR A 497 -38.90 -13.61 -12.80
N ALA A 498 -38.76 -14.62 -11.92
CA ALA A 498 -37.67 -15.57 -12.07
C ALA A 498 -37.65 -15.95 -13.55
N PRO A 499 -36.51 -15.84 -14.26
CA PRO A 499 -36.52 -15.84 -15.72
C PRO A 499 -37.30 -17.07 -16.21
N SER A 500 -38.36 -16.84 -16.99
CA SER A 500 -39.03 -17.95 -17.67
C SER A 500 -38.08 -18.40 -18.79
N ASP A 501 -37.80 -19.69 -18.83
CA ASP A 501 -36.82 -20.35 -19.72
C ASP A 501 -37.15 -20.24 -21.23
N ASP A 502 -38.10 -19.40 -21.64
CA ASP A 502 -38.83 -19.54 -22.91
C ASP A 502 -38.77 -18.31 -23.83
N SER A 503 -37.76 -17.44 -23.69
CA SER A 503 -37.60 -16.29 -24.59
C SER A 503 -36.26 -16.27 -25.33
N SER A 504 -36.35 -16.31 -26.66
CA SER A 504 -35.27 -16.39 -27.65
C SER A 504 -34.51 -15.08 -27.90
N GLY A 505 -34.36 -14.22 -26.88
CA GLY A 505 -33.57 -12.99 -26.97
C GLY A 505 -33.02 -12.55 -25.62
N ASN A 506 -31.69 -12.40 -25.52
CA ASN A 506 -30.91 -12.00 -24.34
C ASN A 506 -31.39 -12.63 -23.02
N SER A 507 -31.28 -13.96 -22.93
CA SER A 507 -31.48 -14.68 -21.67
C SER A 507 -30.51 -14.18 -20.59
N PRO A 508 -30.94 -13.95 -19.34
CA PRO A 508 -30.04 -13.56 -18.24
C PRO A 508 -29.03 -14.66 -17.86
N TYR A 509 -29.16 -15.82 -18.48
CA TYR A 509 -28.31 -16.99 -18.31
C TYR A 509 -27.16 -17.06 -19.33
N GLU A 510 -27.31 -16.40 -20.49
CA GLU A 510 -26.35 -16.49 -21.60
C GLU A 510 -25.91 -15.08 -22.05
N GLY A 511 -24.68 -14.96 -22.54
CA GLY A 511 -24.16 -13.72 -23.11
C GLY A 511 -22.75 -13.36 -22.65
N VAL A 512 -22.21 -12.31 -23.28
CA VAL A 512 -20.86 -11.77 -23.02
C VAL A 512 -20.87 -10.54 -22.11
N ASP A 513 -22.06 -10.01 -21.79
CA ASP A 513 -22.21 -8.84 -20.92
C ASP A 513 -21.85 -9.16 -19.46
N ALA A 514 -21.45 -8.13 -18.71
CA ALA A 514 -21.16 -8.25 -17.30
C ALA A 514 -22.42 -8.50 -16.44
N PRO A 515 -22.33 -9.25 -15.32
CA PRO A 515 -21.14 -9.97 -14.83
C PRO A 515 -20.88 -11.29 -15.58
N ASN A 516 -19.65 -11.48 -16.08
CA ASN A 516 -19.24 -12.67 -16.84
C ASN A 516 -17.98 -13.30 -16.22
N PHE A 517 -17.95 -14.62 -16.08
CA PHE A 517 -16.79 -15.35 -15.53
C PHE A 517 -15.52 -15.18 -16.37
N ALA A 518 -15.65 -15.02 -17.69
CA ALA A 518 -14.53 -14.83 -18.61
C ALA A 518 -13.77 -13.52 -18.35
N HIS A 519 -14.38 -12.56 -17.63
CA HIS A 519 -13.71 -11.31 -17.28
C HIS A 519 -12.54 -11.47 -16.31
N TRP A 520 -12.39 -12.65 -15.68
CA TRP A 520 -11.29 -12.98 -14.77
C TRP A 520 -10.40 -14.13 -15.27
N ASP A 521 -10.35 -14.37 -16.57
CA ASP A 521 -9.51 -15.42 -17.15
C ASP A 521 -8.00 -15.12 -17.10
N ASP A 522 -7.59 -13.87 -16.88
CA ASP A 522 -6.19 -13.48 -16.57
C ASP A 522 -5.69 -14.09 -15.24
N LEU A 523 -6.61 -14.51 -14.38
CA LEU A 523 -6.27 -14.95 -13.03
C LEU A 523 -6.13 -16.48 -12.93
N PRO A 524 -5.18 -16.97 -12.13
CA PRO A 524 -4.24 -16.21 -11.30
C PRO A 524 -2.82 -16.09 -11.90
N PHE A 525 -2.50 -16.78 -12.99
CA PHE A 525 -1.11 -16.93 -13.45
C PHE A 525 -0.73 -16.04 -14.64
N ASP A 526 -1.67 -15.70 -15.52
CA ASP A 526 -1.33 -14.96 -16.74
C ASP A 526 -0.86 -13.54 -16.44
N PHE A 527 -1.46 -12.87 -15.44
CA PHE A 527 -1.12 -11.48 -15.14
C PHE A 527 0.31 -11.29 -14.59
N ILE A 528 0.89 -12.31 -13.93
CA ILE A 528 2.22 -12.20 -13.30
C ILE A 528 3.35 -12.67 -14.24
N ASN A 529 3.02 -13.43 -15.29
CA ASN A 529 4.01 -13.94 -16.23
C ASN A 529 4.77 -12.79 -16.93
N ARG A 530 6.06 -12.99 -17.21
CA ARG A 530 6.83 -12.06 -18.05
C ARG A 530 6.20 -12.00 -19.44
N GLY A 531 5.59 -10.86 -19.78
CA GLY A 531 4.84 -10.69 -21.04
C GLY A 531 3.31 -10.76 -20.87
N GLY A 532 2.83 -11.09 -19.65
CA GLY A 532 1.41 -11.06 -19.30
C GLY A 532 0.81 -9.65 -19.30
N SER A 533 -0.50 -9.59 -19.06
CA SER A 533 -1.26 -8.32 -19.05
C SER A 533 -0.83 -7.38 -17.91
N GLY A 534 -0.32 -7.93 -16.80
CA GLY A 534 -0.05 -7.17 -15.57
C GLY A 534 -1.31 -6.72 -14.82
N ASP A 535 -2.49 -7.08 -15.31
CA ASP A 535 -3.79 -6.58 -14.85
C ASP A 535 -4.49 -7.61 -13.96
N VAL A 536 -4.80 -7.22 -12.72
CA VAL A 536 -5.49 -8.08 -11.75
C VAL A 536 -6.99 -7.83 -11.70
N MET A 537 -7.48 -6.78 -12.39
CA MET A 537 -8.88 -6.39 -12.42
C MET A 537 -9.64 -7.03 -13.60
N ALA A 538 -10.97 -7.01 -13.51
CA ALA A 538 -11.85 -7.54 -14.52
C ALA A 538 -11.60 -6.88 -15.90
N PHE A 539 -11.48 -7.68 -16.94
CA PHE A 539 -11.23 -7.22 -18.30
C PHE A 539 -11.95 -8.10 -19.33
N ASP A 540 -12.62 -7.50 -20.30
CA ASP A 540 -13.28 -8.22 -21.39
C ASP A 540 -12.27 -8.50 -22.50
N ARG A 541 -11.69 -9.70 -22.48
CA ARG A 541 -10.72 -10.16 -23.49
C ARG A 541 -11.34 -10.29 -24.88
N ALA A 542 -12.60 -10.73 -24.96
CA ALA A 542 -13.25 -11.04 -26.22
C ALA A 542 -13.49 -9.76 -27.04
N ALA A 543 -13.94 -8.69 -26.38
CA ALA A 543 -14.12 -7.38 -27.01
C ALA A 543 -12.90 -6.44 -26.85
N ASN A 544 -11.82 -6.92 -26.21
CA ASN A 544 -10.61 -6.16 -25.90
C ASN A 544 -10.90 -4.78 -25.28
N ARG A 545 -11.71 -4.75 -24.23
CA ARG A 545 -12.16 -3.51 -23.57
C ARG A 545 -12.25 -3.65 -22.04
N PRO A 546 -12.24 -2.54 -21.29
CA PRO A 546 -12.47 -2.57 -19.84
C PRO A 546 -13.87 -3.14 -19.56
N SER A 547 -13.97 -4.11 -18.66
CA SER A 547 -15.26 -4.69 -18.29
C SER A 547 -16.05 -3.68 -17.43
N PRO A 548 -17.39 -3.61 -17.55
CA PRO A 548 -18.22 -2.87 -16.59
C PRO A 548 -17.99 -3.29 -15.13
N MET A 549 -17.62 -4.56 -14.88
CA MET A 549 -17.22 -5.04 -13.55
C MET A 549 -16.00 -4.30 -13.00
N ARG A 550 -15.08 -3.86 -13.88
CA ARG A 550 -13.87 -3.13 -13.51
C ARG A 550 -14.21 -1.86 -12.75
N ILE A 551 -15.27 -1.16 -13.14
CA ILE A 551 -15.68 0.10 -12.49
C ILE A 551 -16.13 -0.15 -11.05
N LEU A 552 -16.83 -1.26 -10.79
CA LEU A 552 -17.21 -1.66 -9.43
C LEU A 552 -15.99 -2.10 -8.60
N GLU A 553 -15.05 -2.84 -9.20
CA GLU A 553 -13.78 -3.19 -8.56
C GLU A 553 -12.95 -1.93 -8.22
N MET A 554 -12.90 -0.96 -9.13
CA MET A 554 -12.23 0.33 -8.93
C MET A 554 -12.86 1.13 -7.79
N ALA A 555 -14.20 1.17 -7.72
CA ALA A 555 -14.92 1.83 -6.64
C ALA A 555 -14.59 1.22 -5.26
N ALA A 556 -14.30 -0.07 -5.21
CA ALA A 556 -13.95 -0.77 -3.98
C ALA A 556 -12.51 -0.50 -3.52
N ILE A 557 -11.56 -0.37 -4.46
CA ILE A 557 -10.14 -0.15 -4.14
C ILE A 557 -9.76 1.32 -3.94
N LEU A 558 -10.58 2.26 -4.44
CA LEU A 558 -10.32 3.71 -4.39
C LEU A 558 -9.90 4.15 -2.97
N PRO A 559 -8.93 5.06 -2.82
CA PRO A 559 -8.52 5.54 -1.51
C PRO A 559 -9.70 6.06 -0.68
N ASP A 560 -9.80 5.57 0.56
CA ASP A 560 -10.76 6.02 1.55
C ASP A 560 -10.11 6.88 2.65
N THR A 561 -10.92 7.38 3.58
CA THR A 561 -10.40 8.18 4.70
C THR A 561 -9.45 7.40 5.62
N PHE A 562 -9.62 6.08 5.75
CA PHE A 562 -8.65 5.25 6.47
C PHE A 562 -7.31 5.22 5.73
N ASP A 563 -7.34 5.00 4.41
CA ASP A 563 -6.15 4.96 3.57
C ASP A 563 -5.30 6.23 3.72
N THR A 564 -5.90 7.41 3.53
CA THR A 564 -5.20 8.70 3.68
C THR A 564 -4.71 9.01 5.10
N ALA A 565 -5.37 8.44 6.11
CA ALA A 565 -4.95 8.60 7.50
C ALA A 565 -3.65 7.83 7.80
N TYR A 566 -3.43 6.68 7.18
CA TYR A 566 -2.33 5.78 7.54
C TYR A 566 -1.27 5.56 6.45
N TYR A 567 -1.55 5.90 5.20
CA TYR A 567 -0.63 5.73 4.07
C TYR A 567 -0.33 7.07 3.39
N SER A 568 0.90 7.22 2.91
CA SER A 568 1.27 8.22 1.93
C SER A 568 1.05 7.68 0.53
N ILE A 569 0.04 8.23 -0.15
CA ILE A 569 -0.40 7.75 -1.46
C ILE A 569 0.04 8.77 -2.49
N GLU A 570 0.86 8.33 -3.44
CA GLU A 570 1.23 9.10 -4.61
C GLU A 570 0.13 9.00 -5.70
N PRO A 571 -0.51 10.11 -6.10
CA PRO A 571 -1.50 10.11 -7.18
C PRO A 571 -0.95 9.66 -8.55
N ASP A 572 0.33 9.96 -8.84
CA ASP A 572 1.00 9.60 -10.09
C ASP A 572 2.29 8.80 -9.84
N PHE A 573 2.12 7.58 -9.31
CA PHE A 573 3.25 6.72 -8.97
C PHE A 573 4.07 6.30 -10.20
N TYR A 574 3.42 6.17 -11.35
CA TYR A 574 4.05 5.74 -12.60
C TYR A 574 5.21 6.65 -12.98
N HIS A 575 4.96 7.96 -13.03
CA HIS A 575 5.97 8.94 -13.46
C HIS A 575 6.96 9.31 -12.34
N ASN A 576 6.50 9.38 -11.09
CA ASN A 576 7.33 9.82 -9.96
C ASN A 576 8.32 8.75 -9.48
N TYR A 577 7.91 7.47 -9.46
CA TYR A 577 8.67 6.40 -8.81
C TYR A 577 8.90 5.18 -9.70
N PHE A 578 7.85 4.67 -10.35
CA PHE A 578 7.91 3.38 -11.06
C PHE A 578 8.99 3.33 -12.15
N LEU A 579 9.04 4.33 -13.04
CA LEU A 579 10.02 4.35 -14.13
C LEU A 579 11.47 4.36 -13.63
N ARG A 580 11.73 5.11 -12.55
CA ARG A 580 13.05 5.23 -11.93
C ARG A 580 13.45 3.96 -11.20
N LEU A 581 12.52 3.37 -10.44
CA LEU A 581 12.71 2.07 -9.81
C LEU A 581 13.01 0.98 -10.85
N LYS A 582 12.19 0.89 -11.91
CA LYS A 582 12.33 -0.14 -12.94
C LYS A 582 13.65 -0.01 -13.71
N ASN A 583 13.97 1.18 -14.20
CA ASN A 583 15.10 1.39 -15.09
C ASN A 583 16.42 1.69 -14.35
N GLY A 584 16.35 2.09 -13.08
CA GLY A 584 17.50 2.42 -12.24
C GLY A 584 17.74 1.33 -11.20
N PHE A 585 17.01 1.39 -10.07
CA PHE A 585 17.25 0.50 -8.93
C PHE A 585 17.19 -0.99 -9.28
N PHE A 586 16.11 -1.44 -9.92
CA PHE A 586 15.89 -2.84 -10.28
C PHE A 586 16.72 -3.29 -11.49
N ALA A 587 17.25 -2.37 -12.29
CA ALA A 587 18.24 -2.70 -13.33
C ALA A 587 19.68 -2.83 -12.76
N GLY A 588 19.97 -2.19 -11.62
CA GLY A 588 21.28 -2.20 -10.98
C GLY A 588 21.30 -2.99 -9.66
N PRO A 589 21.37 -2.30 -8.50
CA PRO A 589 21.58 -2.95 -7.19
C PRO A 589 20.43 -3.89 -6.77
N GLY A 590 19.23 -3.71 -7.32
CA GLY A 590 18.05 -4.54 -7.09
C GLY A 590 17.83 -5.64 -8.14
N SER A 591 18.79 -5.93 -9.02
CA SER A 591 18.63 -6.86 -10.16
C SER A 591 18.17 -8.28 -9.78
N ALA A 592 18.47 -8.73 -8.56
CA ALA A 592 17.99 -10.02 -8.03
C ALA A 592 16.45 -10.13 -7.97
N PHE A 593 15.73 -9.01 -7.91
CA PHE A 593 14.27 -9.01 -8.04
C PHE A 593 13.84 -9.33 -9.47
N THR A 594 14.44 -8.63 -10.44
CA THR A 594 14.05 -8.73 -11.86
C THR A 594 14.33 -10.09 -12.48
N SER A 595 15.25 -10.88 -11.92
CA SER A 595 15.55 -12.24 -12.37
C SER A 595 14.38 -13.21 -12.18
N ASN A 596 13.46 -12.91 -11.25
CA ASN A 596 12.32 -13.77 -10.91
C ASN A 596 10.96 -13.09 -11.13
N GLN A 597 10.87 -11.76 -11.09
CA GLN A 597 9.61 -11.02 -11.07
C GLN A 597 9.68 -9.71 -11.87
N ASP A 598 8.54 -9.15 -12.29
CA ASP A 598 8.46 -7.83 -12.93
C ASP A 598 7.74 -6.85 -11.99
N LEU A 599 8.28 -5.63 -11.84
CA LEU A 599 7.66 -4.60 -11.02
C LEU A 599 6.40 -4.13 -11.76
N ARG A 600 5.28 -4.02 -11.04
CA ARG A 600 4.01 -3.55 -11.61
C ARG A 600 3.64 -2.17 -11.05
N PRO A 601 3.06 -1.29 -11.87
CA PRO A 601 2.50 -0.02 -11.41
C PRO A 601 1.26 -0.19 -10.49
N ASP A 602 0.47 0.88 -10.40
CA ASP A 602 -0.81 0.91 -9.70
C ASP A 602 -1.81 -0.13 -10.22
N LEU A 603 -2.72 -0.54 -9.33
CA LEU A 603 -3.82 -1.42 -9.71
C LEU A 603 -4.65 -0.76 -10.80
N GLY A 604 -4.88 -1.51 -11.88
CA GLY A 604 -5.57 -1.04 -13.08
C GLY A 604 -4.65 -0.77 -14.25
N TYR A 605 -3.34 -0.92 -14.03
CA TYR A 605 -2.37 -1.07 -15.10
C TYR A 605 -2.70 -2.27 -16.00
N ARG A 606 -2.60 -2.06 -17.32
CA ARG A 606 -2.61 -3.13 -18.32
C ARG A 606 -1.55 -2.86 -19.39
N ARG A 607 -0.65 -3.82 -19.57
CA ARG A 607 0.48 -3.74 -20.48
C ARG A 607 0.02 -3.52 -21.92
N GLY A 608 0.53 -2.46 -22.56
CA GLY A 608 0.32 -2.17 -23.98
C GLY A 608 -1.10 -1.77 -24.35
N TYR A 609 -1.99 -1.51 -23.38
CA TYR A 609 -3.36 -1.11 -23.65
C TYR A 609 -3.49 0.42 -23.74
N ARG A 610 -3.68 0.91 -24.97
CA ARG A 610 -3.98 2.32 -25.28
C ARG A 610 -5.10 2.37 -26.30
N GLN A 611 -6.27 2.85 -25.89
CA GLN A 611 -7.42 2.95 -26.80
C GLN A 611 -8.29 4.16 -26.43
N GLY A 612 -8.48 5.07 -27.41
CA GLY A 612 -9.24 6.29 -27.19
C GLY A 612 -8.62 7.16 -26.09
N ALA A 613 -9.43 7.56 -25.11
CA ALA A 613 -9.01 8.36 -23.95
C ALA A 613 -8.37 7.53 -22.82
N TYR A 614 -8.35 6.19 -22.92
CA TYR A 614 -7.84 5.31 -21.86
C TYR A 614 -6.41 4.85 -22.18
N ASP A 615 -5.46 5.29 -21.36
CA ASP A 615 -4.09 4.77 -21.32
C ASP A 615 -3.90 3.98 -20.02
N TYR A 616 -4.04 2.66 -20.10
CA TYR A 616 -3.84 1.79 -18.94
C TYR A 616 -2.38 1.39 -18.74
N GLU A 617 -1.48 1.79 -19.64
CA GLU A 617 -0.06 1.54 -19.44
C GLU A 617 0.56 2.50 -18.42
N LYS A 618 0.02 3.72 -18.33
CA LYS A 618 0.45 4.77 -17.40
C LYS A 618 -0.55 5.01 -16.26
N PHE A 619 -1.39 4.01 -15.99
CA PHE A 619 -2.49 4.13 -15.05
C PHE A 619 -1.99 4.35 -13.62
N GLY A 620 -2.49 5.41 -12.98
CA GLY A 620 -2.21 5.76 -11.59
C GLY A 620 -3.48 5.92 -10.74
N VAL A 621 -3.31 6.23 -9.46
CA VAL A 621 -4.43 6.47 -8.53
C VAL A 621 -5.30 7.65 -8.99
N LYS A 622 -4.73 8.70 -9.59
CA LYS A 622 -5.51 9.82 -10.17
C LYS A 622 -6.49 9.36 -11.26
N ASP A 623 -6.09 8.39 -12.07
CA ASP A 623 -6.92 7.84 -13.14
C ASP A 623 -8.03 6.95 -12.55
N GLN A 624 -7.77 6.29 -11.41
CA GLN A 624 -8.81 5.60 -10.65
C GLN A 624 -9.93 6.56 -10.24
N PHE A 625 -9.59 7.76 -9.73
CA PHE A 625 -10.60 8.80 -9.43
C PHE A 625 -11.34 9.27 -10.68
N GLN A 626 -10.64 9.47 -11.79
CA GLN A 626 -11.25 9.93 -13.04
C GLN A 626 -12.30 8.94 -13.55
N VAL A 627 -11.99 7.65 -13.59
CA VAL A 627 -12.93 6.61 -14.06
C VAL A 627 -14.18 6.52 -13.18
N ILE A 628 -14.05 6.76 -11.87
CA ILE A 628 -15.21 6.75 -10.97
C ILE A 628 -16.06 8.02 -11.08
N ASN A 629 -15.43 9.17 -11.29
CA ASN A 629 -16.13 10.45 -11.43
C ASN A 629 -16.83 10.59 -12.78
N ASP A 630 -16.24 10.03 -13.84
CA ASP A 630 -16.83 9.98 -15.17
C ASP A 630 -16.65 8.58 -15.78
N PRO A 631 -17.56 7.63 -15.45
CA PRO A 631 -17.51 6.28 -16.00
C PRO A 631 -17.86 6.21 -17.50
N GLY A 632 -18.17 7.35 -18.14
CA GLY A 632 -18.61 7.39 -19.54
C GLY A 632 -19.94 6.67 -19.77
N ASP A 633 -20.06 6.03 -20.94
CA ASP A 633 -21.23 5.22 -21.34
C ASP A 633 -21.21 3.79 -20.75
N LEU A 634 -20.15 3.43 -20.01
CA LEU A 634 -19.89 2.05 -19.64
C LEU A 634 -20.81 1.52 -18.54
N VAL A 635 -21.49 2.39 -17.78
CA VAL A 635 -22.48 1.96 -16.77
C VAL A 635 -23.44 3.09 -16.36
N ASN A 636 -24.69 2.74 -16.01
CA ASN A 636 -25.60 3.57 -15.21
C ASN A 636 -25.20 3.63 -13.71
N THR A 637 -23.90 3.61 -13.39
CA THR A 637 -23.37 3.76 -12.01
C THR A 637 -23.16 5.22 -11.62
N LYS A 638 -23.54 6.18 -12.47
CA LYS A 638 -23.56 7.61 -12.14
C LYS A 638 -24.30 7.79 -10.82
N GLY A 639 -23.56 8.10 -9.75
CA GLY A 639 -24.09 8.30 -8.40
C GLY A 639 -23.77 7.21 -7.38
N LEU A 640 -23.37 5.98 -7.75
CA LEU A 640 -23.12 4.90 -6.76
C LEU A 640 -22.05 5.29 -5.74
N VAL A 641 -20.89 5.77 -6.20
CA VAL A 641 -19.79 6.14 -5.30
C VAL A 641 -20.05 7.51 -4.66
N LYS A 642 -20.39 8.51 -5.49
CA LYS A 642 -20.52 9.92 -5.07
C LYS A 642 -21.72 10.19 -4.16
N GLU A 643 -22.85 9.51 -4.37
CA GLU A 643 -24.10 9.76 -3.63
C GLU A 643 -24.31 8.76 -2.50
N GLN A 644 -23.78 7.53 -2.60
CA GLN A 644 -24.08 6.47 -1.63
C GLN A 644 -22.90 6.14 -0.70
N PHE A 645 -21.65 6.28 -1.15
CA PHE A 645 -20.45 5.94 -0.38
C PHE A 645 -19.71 7.17 0.12
N THR A 646 -20.26 7.82 1.14
CA THR A 646 -19.75 9.07 1.75
C THR A 646 -18.36 8.96 2.39
N PHE A 647 -17.82 7.75 2.58
CA PHE A 647 -16.49 7.50 3.14
C PHE A 647 -15.38 7.45 2.06
N THR A 648 -15.76 7.30 0.79
CA THR A 648 -14.80 7.34 -0.33
C THR A 648 -14.44 8.77 -0.65
N LEU A 649 -13.18 8.98 -1.04
CA LEU A 649 -12.76 10.29 -1.50
C LEU A 649 -13.30 10.52 -2.92
N SER A 650 -13.71 11.75 -3.22
CA SER A 650 -14.24 12.13 -4.53
C SER A 650 -13.19 12.83 -5.41
N ASP A 651 -12.19 13.46 -4.80
CA ASP A 651 -11.12 14.18 -5.49
C ASP A 651 -9.76 13.62 -5.07
N TRP A 652 -8.89 13.36 -6.04
CA TRP A 652 -7.53 12.90 -5.82
C TRP A 652 -6.71 13.92 -5.00
N LYS A 653 -7.07 15.21 -5.03
CA LYS A 653 -6.41 16.25 -4.24
C LYS A 653 -6.50 15.99 -2.73
N HIS A 654 -7.51 15.23 -2.28
CA HIS A 654 -7.60 14.82 -0.88
C HIS A 654 -6.46 13.89 -0.43
N LEU A 655 -5.69 13.32 -1.36
CA LEU A 655 -4.47 12.56 -1.06
C LEU A 655 -3.30 13.46 -0.64
N LEU A 656 -3.39 14.78 -0.83
CA LEU A 656 -2.36 15.75 -0.47
C LEU A 656 -2.38 16.05 1.03
N THR A 657 -2.07 15.03 1.82
CA THR A 657 -2.15 15.05 3.28
C THR A 657 -0.80 15.26 3.95
N SER A 658 0.29 15.42 3.19
CA SER A 658 1.61 15.60 3.77
C SER A 658 1.76 16.97 4.42
N TRP A 659 2.67 17.02 5.38
CA TRP A 659 2.99 18.22 6.14
C TRP A 659 3.96 19.07 5.31
N ALA A 660 3.46 20.16 4.76
CA ALA A 660 4.30 21.23 4.26
C ALA A 660 4.72 22.13 5.44
N PRO A 661 6.02 22.44 5.62
CA PRO A 661 6.44 23.37 6.66
C PRO A 661 5.86 24.77 6.38
N VAL A 662 5.29 25.40 7.41
CA VAL A 662 4.85 26.81 7.35
C VAL A 662 6.07 27.73 7.42
N GLY A 663 7.14 27.29 8.10
CA GLY A 663 8.43 27.98 8.14
C GLY A 663 9.52 27.07 8.70
N LEU A 664 10.76 27.58 8.81
CA LEU A 664 11.94 26.80 9.23
C LEU A 664 11.79 26.14 10.62
N ASN A 665 11.06 26.80 11.52
CA ASN A 665 10.80 26.35 12.89
C ASN A 665 9.35 25.92 13.12
N ASN A 666 8.46 26.14 12.15
CA ASN A 666 7.05 25.80 12.27
C ASN A 666 6.66 24.69 11.29
N TYR A 667 6.53 23.49 11.84
CA TYR A 667 6.12 22.28 11.14
C TYR A 667 4.66 21.91 11.47
N SER A 668 3.82 22.85 11.90
CA SER A 668 2.38 22.63 12.10
C SER A 668 1.68 22.37 10.76
N LEU A 669 0.50 21.75 10.82
CA LEU A 669 -0.33 21.52 9.64
C LEU A 669 -0.79 22.85 9.03
N ASP A 670 -0.46 23.08 7.76
CA ASP A 670 -0.99 24.21 6.99
C ASP A 670 -2.36 23.84 6.38
N THR A 671 -3.43 24.29 7.03
CA THR A 671 -4.82 24.05 6.58
C THR A 671 -5.13 24.71 5.24
N ASN A 672 -4.35 25.70 4.80
CA ASN A 672 -4.52 26.32 3.49
C ASN A 672 -3.93 25.48 2.35
N LYS A 673 -3.03 24.54 2.65
CA LYS A 673 -2.42 23.64 1.65
C LYS A 673 -2.97 22.22 1.72
N PHE A 674 -3.43 21.78 2.89
CA PHE A 674 -3.97 20.44 3.09
C PHE A 674 -5.13 20.15 2.11
N GLY A 675 -5.00 19.08 1.32
CA GLY A 675 -6.02 18.65 0.37
C GLY A 675 -6.26 19.59 -0.82
N LYS A 676 -5.37 20.57 -1.05
CA LYS A 676 -5.56 21.59 -2.10
C LYS A 676 -4.37 21.61 -3.05
N CYS A 677 -4.67 21.75 -4.34
CA CYS A 677 -3.67 22.02 -5.37
C CYS A 677 -4.13 23.20 -6.22
N THR A 678 -3.30 24.24 -6.28
CA THR A 678 -3.57 25.46 -7.06
C THR A 678 -2.91 25.42 -8.43
N ASP A 679 -1.81 24.70 -8.58
CA ASP A 679 -1.08 24.62 -9.85
C ASP A 679 -0.53 23.21 -10.10
N LEU A 680 -0.69 22.73 -11.32
CA LEU A 680 -0.33 21.39 -11.76
C LEU A 680 0.97 21.43 -12.59
N PRO A 681 1.76 20.35 -12.61
CA PRO A 681 2.93 20.30 -13.47
C PRO A 681 2.52 20.36 -14.95
N LYS A 682 3.38 20.95 -15.79
CA LYS A 682 3.13 21.04 -17.23
C LYS A 682 2.93 19.64 -17.80
N GLY A 683 1.86 19.43 -18.57
CA GLY A 683 1.53 18.13 -19.15
C GLY A 683 0.82 17.15 -18.22
N ALA A 684 0.47 17.57 -16.98
CA ALA A 684 -0.33 16.76 -16.05
C ALA A 684 -1.67 16.31 -16.68
N ASP A 685 -2.34 17.20 -17.40
CA ASP A 685 -3.63 16.95 -18.05
C ASP A 685 -3.57 15.84 -19.12
N ASN A 686 -2.38 15.60 -19.69
CA ASN A 686 -2.15 14.58 -20.72
C ASN A 686 -1.44 13.33 -20.17
N ASN A 687 -1.44 13.11 -18.85
CA ASN A 687 -0.69 12.03 -18.21
C ASN A 687 0.80 11.97 -18.63
N ALA A 688 1.41 13.14 -18.75
CA ALA A 688 2.83 13.30 -19.07
C ALA A 688 3.43 14.50 -18.32
N PRO A 689 3.42 14.50 -16.97
CA PRO A 689 3.92 15.63 -16.19
C PRO A 689 5.43 15.84 -16.41
N ASN A 690 5.85 17.09 -16.60
CA ASN A 690 7.24 17.47 -16.80
C ASN A 690 7.61 18.79 -16.06
N PRO A 691 8.50 18.77 -15.05
CA PRO A 691 9.02 17.56 -14.41
C PRO A 691 7.92 16.83 -13.61
N PRO A 692 8.02 15.51 -13.41
CA PRO A 692 7.13 14.79 -12.51
C PRO A 692 7.36 15.30 -11.08
N THR A 693 6.28 15.66 -10.39
CA THR A 693 6.33 16.19 -9.01
C THR A 693 5.55 15.28 -8.05
N PRO A 694 6.09 15.01 -6.84
CA PRO A 694 5.36 14.26 -5.82
C PRO A 694 4.01 14.90 -5.50
N GLY A 695 2.95 14.13 -5.48
CA GLY A 695 1.58 14.62 -5.31
C GLY A 695 0.98 15.22 -6.57
N ASN A 696 1.68 15.20 -7.71
CA ASN A 696 1.27 15.81 -8.97
C ASN A 696 0.80 17.28 -8.81
N CYS A 697 1.39 17.99 -7.85
CA CYS A 697 1.04 19.36 -7.49
C CYS A 697 2.30 20.21 -7.34
N VAL A 698 2.33 21.38 -7.99
CA VAL A 698 3.47 22.31 -7.93
C VAL A 698 3.28 23.33 -6.80
N MET A 699 2.06 23.86 -6.67
CA MET A 699 1.69 24.81 -5.63
C MET A 699 0.46 24.28 -4.87
N GLY A 700 0.62 24.05 -3.56
CA GLY A 700 -0.43 23.53 -2.70
C GLY A 700 0.10 22.53 -1.67
N GLY A 701 -0.70 21.50 -1.40
CA GLY A 701 -0.33 20.36 -0.58
C GLY A 701 0.59 19.39 -1.33
N THR A 702 1.24 18.52 -0.55
CA THR A 702 2.14 17.48 -1.06
C THR A 702 1.71 16.12 -0.52
N THR A 703 2.30 15.04 -1.05
CA THR A 703 2.19 13.68 -0.50
C THR A 703 3.57 13.14 -0.11
N GLY A 704 3.60 12.14 0.77
CA GLY A 704 4.84 11.50 1.21
C GLY A 704 5.62 12.25 2.29
N TYR A 705 6.84 11.81 2.53
CA TYR A 705 7.82 12.36 3.44
C TYR A 705 8.46 13.61 2.85
N ALA A 706 8.38 14.70 3.60
CA ALA A 706 9.22 15.87 3.45
C ALA A 706 10.48 15.73 4.33
N VAL A 707 11.38 16.71 4.29
CA VAL A 707 12.65 16.67 5.05
C VAL A 707 12.72 17.85 6.03
N LYS A 708 13.15 17.58 7.27
CA LYS A 708 13.40 18.63 8.27
C LYS A 708 14.72 18.44 8.99
N MET A 709 15.29 19.55 9.45
CA MET A 709 16.46 19.55 10.31
C MET A 709 16.09 19.02 11.70
N VAL A 710 17.01 18.31 12.35
CA VAL A 710 16.83 17.77 13.70
C VAL A 710 18.11 17.94 14.52
N SER A 711 18.01 18.22 15.81
CA SER A 711 19.18 18.32 16.69
C SER A 711 19.69 16.94 17.09
N SER A 712 21.01 16.84 17.30
CA SER A 712 21.65 15.65 17.88
C SER A 712 21.07 15.30 19.25
N ASP A 713 20.81 16.32 20.09
CA ASP A 713 20.32 16.14 21.45
C ASP A 713 18.93 15.52 21.48
N TYR A 714 18.07 15.91 20.54
CA TYR A 714 16.75 15.28 20.38
C TYR A 714 16.89 13.80 19.97
N LEU A 715 17.80 13.49 19.06
CA LEU A 715 18.04 12.10 18.62
C LEU A 715 18.66 11.21 19.70
N ARG A 716 19.35 11.81 20.70
CA ARG A 716 19.90 11.11 21.86
C ARG A 716 18.99 11.11 23.08
N SER A 717 17.85 11.81 23.02
CA SER A 717 16.95 11.93 24.17
C SER A 717 16.44 10.57 24.63
N ALA A 718 16.42 10.37 25.95
CA ALA A 718 15.86 9.17 26.58
C ALA A 718 14.33 9.25 26.78
N ASP A 719 13.72 10.42 26.57
CA ASP A 719 12.32 10.70 26.89
C ASP A 719 11.41 10.71 25.65
N LEU A 720 11.80 10.02 24.58
CA LEU A 720 11.01 9.97 23.34
C LEU A 720 9.80 9.05 23.50
N LYS A 721 8.60 9.60 23.31
CA LYS A 721 7.32 8.87 23.31
C LYS A 721 6.93 8.49 21.88
N LEU A 722 7.50 7.40 21.38
CA LEU A 722 7.34 6.99 19.97
C LEU A 722 6.41 5.79 19.78
N GLY A 723 6.19 4.96 20.80
CA GLY A 723 5.46 3.70 20.69
C GLY A 723 3.93 3.78 20.80
N GLY A 724 3.33 4.98 20.86
CA GLY A 724 1.91 5.17 21.16
C GLY A 724 1.67 5.68 22.59
N GLU A 725 0.43 6.06 22.91
CA GLU A 725 0.08 6.73 24.19
C GLU A 725 0.39 5.87 25.43
N ALA A 726 0.26 4.55 25.32
CA ALA A 726 0.49 3.62 26.42
C ALA A 726 1.92 3.04 26.44
N SER A 727 2.73 3.25 25.40
CA SER A 727 4.11 2.77 25.36
C SER A 727 5.02 3.81 26.00
N GLY A 728 5.66 3.44 27.11
CA GLY A 728 6.55 4.32 27.88
C GLY A 728 7.63 5.02 27.05
N ALA A 729 8.19 6.10 27.60
CA ALA A 729 9.26 6.84 26.93
C ALA A 729 10.58 6.04 26.90
N GLY A 730 11.41 6.26 25.88
CA GLY A 730 12.72 5.63 25.81
C GLY A 730 13.64 6.20 24.72
N PRO A 731 14.93 5.83 24.71
CA PRO A 731 15.86 6.25 23.66
C PRO A 731 15.68 5.45 22.37
N LEU A 732 16.13 6.02 21.25
CA LEU A 732 16.14 5.37 19.93
C LEU A 732 16.99 4.09 19.93
N LEU A 733 16.64 3.14 19.06
CA LEU A 733 17.47 1.96 18.79
C LEU A 733 18.68 2.29 17.91
N ASN A 734 18.61 3.40 17.18
CA ASN A 734 19.65 3.90 16.29
C ASN A 734 20.04 5.35 16.62
N PRO A 735 20.61 5.63 17.80
CA PRO A 735 21.09 6.98 18.14
C PRO A 735 22.33 7.36 17.29
N PRO A 736 22.59 8.67 17.08
CA PRO A 736 23.76 9.10 16.32
C PRO A 736 25.06 8.83 17.11
N PRO A 737 26.22 8.70 16.45
CA PRO A 737 27.50 8.51 17.15
C PRO A 737 27.84 9.76 17.97
N PRO A 738 28.51 9.65 19.14
CA PRO A 738 28.94 10.75 20.01
C PRO A 738 29.53 11.97 19.28
N ASP A 739 29.38 13.14 19.88
CA ASP A 739 29.72 14.44 19.27
C ASP A 739 31.23 14.63 19.00
N ASP A 740 32.05 13.95 19.77
CA ASP A 740 33.50 13.82 19.64
C ASP A 740 33.90 12.87 18.49
N GLU A 741 33.09 11.84 18.24
CA GLU A 741 33.32 10.84 17.19
C GLU A 741 32.78 11.27 15.80
N PHE A 742 31.73 12.12 15.74
CA PHE A 742 31.03 12.48 14.49
C PHE A 742 30.96 13.99 14.22
#